data_AF-A0A2D9P7R9-F1
#
_entry.id   AF-A0A2D9P7R9-F1
#
_cell.length_a   1.000
_cell.length_b   1.000
_cell.length_c   1.000
_cell.angle_alpha   90.00
_cell.angle_beta   90.00
_cell.angle_gamma   90.00
#
_symmetry.space_group_name_H-M   'P 1'
#
loop_
_entity.id
_entity.type
_entity.pdbx_description
1 polymer ?
#
loop_
_entity_poly.entity_id
_entity_poly.type
_entity_poly.pdbx_seq_one_letter_code
_entity_poly.pdbx_strand_id
1 'polypeptide(L)'
;MIIPDIKKGFALPISIIFIGVSTGLVLSYFLWINNKNLNLKYRIAVTQALYNAETGIAESALPVLYSATLTQDTTLDGSLVNSEKYENKYFGNYEDHQVWFSDDGDRNATVTGVYSYKNFGNILTVSREVTLKGQPETLGKYMYLTDSEKAGGAPFTFDPGSPPVRRSVNFYAGDALEGVIQSNSQIVTSSFTGCPDFNGAQLLFTENIPQIDLNGSCYSFSQLFGGSQNVDTMTVPPVKLPPTGYEILKNNATLIYDAGSKIGTGIKDTLVMTDIEFKDNGSVRVKQWWYLMPPHLKPGLGLSDFVLPGPEDLDGNFGPNADGEIFYDDDNDGIWDANDDEITSACISNIKNCRAYNDSLKSYHSRSNHTGDESPLLNHVRGQHGMSHFDFQPLDNLGNVDNESLLLDEERFLNKPTVIYVKDGPVRVHGTYKGRYTVVTDEFTTYKRHASRGLLAEIDTLWNNIWITNDLINKDSQTLGYVGNLQNQQPEADCDVKYTDNIMGLVSGANVIIANTRANGARNSTFGTHISINAGIIALNESFVAHYFQNTTNVTANHGDYDGDFAPESSSQPPWGDDRGISIFGTNNTNTDSRGTIYLWGSIVQKYRGYVRRSDAPYYTGEIGYDKSYHYDENLLCDPPPFYPAIEYDNGTNEINISLQSMKQTSGD
;
A
#
# COMPACT_ATOMS: atom_id res chain seq x y z
N MET A 1 101.76 -33.86 38.13
CA MET A 1 101.89 -33.63 36.68
C MET A 1 101.06 -32.38 36.36
N ILE A 2 101.58 -31.20 36.71
CA ILE A 2 102.19 -30.20 35.81
C ILE A 2 101.25 -29.85 34.65
N ILE A 3 100.59 -28.69 34.72
CA ILE A 3 100.88 -27.51 33.88
C ILE A 3 100.41 -26.24 34.65
N PRO A 4 101.15 -25.11 34.55
CA PRO A 4 101.20 -24.04 35.53
C PRO A 4 100.52 -22.75 35.07
N ASP A 5 100.36 -21.79 35.99
CA ASP A 5 100.24 -20.35 35.73
C ASP A 5 99.27 -19.88 34.62
N ILE A 6 97.95 -19.89 34.90
CA ILE A 6 97.08 -18.89 34.26
C ILE A 6 97.34 -17.55 34.94
N LYS A 7 98.25 -16.83 34.29
CA LYS A 7 98.71 -15.48 34.56
C LYS A 7 97.58 -14.55 35.04
N LYS A 8 97.90 -13.76 36.07
CA LYS A 8 97.26 -12.49 36.41
C LYS A 8 97.04 -11.67 35.12
N GLY A 9 95.84 -11.72 34.55
CA GLY A 9 95.53 -11.10 33.24
C GLY A 9 94.23 -11.58 32.58
N PHE A 10 93.72 -12.77 32.93
CA PHE A 10 92.49 -13.33 32.34
C PHE A 10 91.17 -12.88 32.99
N ALA A 11 91.24 -12.26 34.17
CA ALA A 11 90.05 -11.77 34.89
C ALA A 11 89.36 -10.62 34.15
N LEU A 12 90.12 -9.77 33.46
CA LEU A 12 89.65 -8.58 32.76
C LEU A 12 88.82 -8.90 31.48
N PRO A 13 89.25 -9.81 30.58
CA PRO A 13 88.43 -10.20 29.43
C PRO A 13 87.16 -10.97 29.84
N ILE A 14 87.20 -11.80 30.89
CA ILE A 14 86.01 -12.51 31.40
C ILE A 14 85.00 -11.53 31.98
N SER A 15 85.44 -10.55 32.78
CA SER A 15 84.54 -9.53 33.32
C SER A 15 83.94 -8.64 32.24
N ILE A 16 84.67 -8.31 31.17
CA ILE A 16 84.13 -7.60 30.00
C ILE A 16 83.05 -8.42 29.30
N ILE A 17 83.23 -9.74 29.15
CA ILE A 17 82.21 -10.62 28.55
C ILE A 17 80.97 -10.69 29.44
N PHE A 18 81.13 -10.87 30.76
CA PHE A 18 79.99 -10.87 31.69
C PHE A 18 79.25 -9.53 31.71
N ILE A 19 79.98 -8.41 31.66
CA ILE A 19 79.39 -7.07 31.50
C ILE A 19 78.62 -7.01 30.18
N GLY A 20 79.21 -7.40 29.05
CA GLY A 20 78.55 -7.40 27.74
C GLY A 20 77.28 -8.26 27.70
N VAL A 21 77.31 -9.46 28.28
CA VAL A 21 76.14 -10.36 28.37
C VAL A 21 75.08 -9.78 29.30
N SER A 22 75.47 -9.24 30.46
CA SER A 22 74.52 -8.61 31.40
C SER A 22 73.86 -7.37 30.81
N THR A 23 74.62 -6.51 30.12
CA THR A 23 74.09 -5.33 29.42
C THR A 23 73.20 -5.74 28.25
N GLY A 24 73.56 -6.80 27.50
CA GLY A 24 72.75 -7.36 26.43
C GLY A 24 71.40 -7.91 26.90
N LEU A 25 71.38 -8.61 28.04
CA LEU A 25 70.14 -9.10 28.67
C LEU A 25 69.26 -7.94 29.14
N VAL A 26 69.85 -6.92 29.77
CA VAL A 26 69.13 -5.71 30.22
C VAL A 26 68.54 -4.95 29.02
N LEU A 27 69.32 -4.73 27.96
CA LEU A 27 68.84 -4.10 26.72
C LEU A 27 67.70 -4.88 26.06
N SER A 28 67.82 -6.21 25.99
CA SER A 28 66.79 -7.08 25.43
C SER A 28 65.50 -7.00 26.24
N TYR A 29 65.59 -6.97 27.57
CA TYR A 29 64.45 -6.81 28.46
C TYR A 29 63.80 -5.42 28.31
N PHE A 30 64.59 -4.35 28.17
CA PHE A 30 64.06 -3.00 27.89
C PHE A 30 63.33 -2.93 26.55
N LEU A 31 63.86 -3.55 25.49
CA LEU A 31 63.18 -3.63 24.19
C LEU A 31 61.88 -4.42 24.30
N TRP A 32 61.87 -5.53 25.05
CA TRP A 32 60.69 -6.34 25.28
C TRP A 32 59.61 -5.58 26.06
N ILE A 33 59.95 -4.89 27.16
CA ILE A 33 59.02 -4.05 27.92
C ILE A 33 58.44 -2.96 27.04
N ASN A 34 59.27 -2.28 26.25
CA ASN A 34 58.79 -1.21 25.36
C ASN A 34 57.80 -1.77 24.33
N ASN A 35 58.12 -2.91 23.72
CA ASN A 35 57.20 -3.56 22.77
C ASN A 35 55.89 -3.99 23.45
N LYS A 36 55.94 -4.53 24.68
CA LYS A 36 54.75 -4.86 25.46
C LYS A 36 53.90 -3.63 25.81
N ASN A 37 54.53 -2.53 26.19
CA ASN A 37 53.85 -1.28 26.48
C ASN A 37 53.16 -0.70 25.22
N LEU A 38 53.82 -0.77 24.06
CA LEU A 38 53.22 -0.36 22.79
C LEU A 38 52.03 -1.22 22.39
N ASN A 39 52.15 -2.54 22.53
CA ASN A 39 51.05 -3.47 22.26
C ASN A 39 49.86 -3.19 23.20
N LEU A 40 50.12 -2.92 24.48
CA LEU A 40 49.08 -2.53 25.43
C LEU A 40 48.40 -1.22 25.02
N LYS A 41 49.16 -0.18 24.65
CA LYS A 41 48.62 1.10 24.17
C LYS A 41 47.78 0.94 22.91
N TYR A 42 48.24 0.13 21.96
CA TYR A 42 47.48 -0.19 20.75
C TYR A 42 46.18 -0.91 21.09
N ARG A 43 46.19 -1.91 21.97
CA ARG A 43 44.97 -2.60 22.41
C ARG A 43 43.98 -1.66 23.10
N ILE A 44 44.47 -0.78 23.97
CA ILE A 44 43.64 0.24 24.62
C ILE A 44 43.03 1.18 23.58
N ALA A 45 43.83 1.64 22.61
CA ALA A 45 43.37 2.51 21.53
C ALA A 45 42.29 1.85 20.66
N VAL A 46 42.46 0.57 20.31
CA VAL A 46 41.46 -0.22 19.57
C VAL A 46 40.15 -0.32 20.37
N THR A 47 40.24 -0.66 21.66
CA THR A 47 39.07 -0.77 22.52
C THR A 47 38.38 0.58 22.72
N GLN A 48 39.13 1.67 22.86
CA GLN A 48 38.57 3.02 22.98
C GLN A 48 37.92 3.49 21.68
N ALA A 49 38.55 3.24 20.52
CA ALA A 49 37.95 3.53 19.21
C ALA A 49 36.62 2.79 19.03
N LEU A 50 36.54 1.51 19.47
CA LEU A 50 35.29 0.75 19.45
C LEU A 50 34.22 1.37 20.36
N TYR A 51 34.54 1.70 21.61
CA TYR A 51 33.58 2.34 22.51
C TYR A 51 33.12 3.71 22.02
N ASN A 52 33.99 4.48 21.35
CA ASN A 52 33.60 5.74 20.73
C ASN A 52 32.61 5.51 19.58
N ALA A 53 32.80 4.46 18.77
CA ALA A 53 31.87 4.08 17.71
C ALA A 53 30.50 3.67 18.28
N GLU A 54 30.48 2.83 19.33
CA GLU A 54 29.25 2.41 20.01
C GLU A 54 28.52 3.60 20.67
N THR A 55 29.27 4.56 21.22
CA THR A 55 28.72 5.80 21.78
C THR A 55 28.08 6.65 20.70
N GLY A 56 28.74 6.83 19.55
CA GLY A 56 28.13 7.55 18.41
C GLY A 56 26.87 6.86 17.92
N ILE A 57 26.85 5.52 17.85
CA ILE A 57 25.60 4.80 17.52
C ILE A 57 24.50 5.12 18.53
N ALA A 58 24.77 5.04 19.83
CA ALA A 58 23.76 5.23 20.86
C ALA A 58 23.27 6.69 20.96
N GLU A 59 24.15 7.68 20.79
CA GLU A 59 23.84 9.10 20.98
C GLU A 59 23.22 9.76 19.74
N SER A 60 23.70 9.43 18.54
CA SER A 60 23.29 10.12 17.31
C SER A 60 22.53 9.22 16.33
N ALA A 61 23.00 8.00 16.08
CA ALA A 61 22.39 7.15 15.04
C ALA A 61 21.07 6.50 15.49
N LEU A 62 21.05 5.95 16.71
CA LEU A 62 19.90 5.21 17.25
C LEU A 62 18.64 6.09 17.30
N PRO A 63 18.65 7.31 17.86
CA PRO A 63 17.45 8.15 17.91
C PRO A 63 16.89 8.46 16.51
N VAL A 64 17.76 8.60 15.50
CA VAL A 64 17.37 8.85 14.11
C VAL A 64 16.79 7.59 13.46
N LEU A 65 17.37 6.42 13.73
CA LEU A 65 16.84 5.14 13.26
C LEU A 65 15.41 4.92 13.77
N TYR A 66 15.13 5.23 15.04
CA TYR A 66 13.79 5.13 15.63
C TYR A 66 12.82 6.23 15.16
N SER A 67 13.31 7.31 14.57
CA SER A 67 12.46 8.45 14.19
C SER A 67 11.67 8.19 12.92
N ALA A 68 10.35 8.42 12.96
CA ALA A 68 9.50 8.49 11.77
C ALA A 68 9.80 9.70 10.85
N THR A 69 10.66 10.63 11.26
CA THR A 69 11.05 11.81 10.46
C THR A 69 12.18 11.53 9.48
N LEU A 70 12.83 10.36 9.55
CA LEU A 70 13.84 9.98 8.57
C LEU A 70 13.14 9.64 7.26
N THR A 71 13.24 10.53 6.27
CA THR A 71 12.59 10.36 4.96
C THR A 71 13.55 10.05 3.81
N GLN A 72 14.84 10.32 4.01
CA GLN A 72 15.89 10.12 3.01
C GLN A 72 17.23 9.82 3.70
N ASP A 73 18.17 9.29 2.91
CA ASP A 73 19.55 9.08 3.35
C ASP A 73 20.14 10.37 3.90
N THR A 74 20.69 10.30 5.10
CA THR A 74 21.16 11.47 5.85
C THR A 74 22.54 11.22 6.42
N THR A 75 23.41 12.23 6.33
CA THR A 75 24.70 12.24 7.04
C THR A 75 24.56 13.05 8.31
N LEU A 76 25.00 12.48 9.42
CA LEU A 76 24.96 13.08 10.75
C LEU A 76 26.38 13.48 11.16
N ASP A 77 26.49 14.65 11.77
CA ASP A 77 27.78 15.20 12.18
C ASP A 77 28.42 14.36 13.29
N GLY A 78 29.73 14.13 13.15
CA GLY A 78 30.55 13.54 14.17
C GLY A 78 30.73 14.48 15.37
N SER A 79 30.93 13.90 16.55
CA SER A 79 31.17 14.67 17.76
C SER A 79 32.34 14.13 18.57
N LEU A 80 32.88 15.02 19.40
CA LEU A 80 33.85 14.66 20.40
C LEU A 80 33.13 13.95 21.54
N VAL A 81 33.64 12.79 21.95
CA VAL A 81 33.13 12.08 23.13
C VAL A 81 33.72 12.76 24.36
N ASN A 82 33.12 13.89 24.71
CA ASN A 82 33.45 14.73 25.85
C ASN A 82 32.20 14.80 26.73
N SER A 83 32.20 14.13 27.88
CA SER A 83 31.09 14.27 28.81
C SER A 83 31.47 15.19 29.96
N GLU A 84 30.64 16.20 30.24
CA GLU A 84 30.68 16.99 31.47
C GLU A 84 30.55 16.08 32.72
N LYS A 85 29.93 14.90 32.55
CA LYS A 85 29.78 13.83 33.55
C LYS A 85 31.11 13.13 33.91
N TYR A 86 32.20 13.34 33.14
CA TYR A 86 33.52 12.71 33.34
C TYR A 86 34.66 13.73 33.41
N GLU A 87 34.43 14.90 34.02
CA GLU A 87 35.47 15.90 34.32
C GLU A 87 36.28 16.39 33.09
N ASN A 88 35.66 16.52 31.91
CA ASN A 88 36.33 16.96 30.68
C ASN A 88 37.52 16.08 30.25
N LYS A 89 37.53 14.79 30.61
CA LYS A 89 38.50 13.84 30.03
C LYS A 89 38.16 13.57 28.57
N TYR A 90 39.17 13.69 27.71
CA TYR A 90 39.08 13.34 26.29
C TYR A 90 39.13 11.83 26.11
N PHE A 91 38.03 11.24 25.65
CA PHE A 91 37.93 9.81 25.35
C PHE A 91 38.08 9.49 23.86
N GLY A 92 38.07 10.52 22.99
CA GLY A 92 38.22 10.42 21.54
C GLY A 92 37.08 11.12 20.82
N ASN A 93 36.83 10.72 19.58
CA ASN A 93 35.73 11.23 18.75
C ASN A 93 35.13 10.11 17.91
N TYR A 94 33.91 10.31 17.45
CA TYR A 94 33.37 9.59 16.30
C TYR A 94 33.29 10.54 15.11
N GLU A 95 33.47 10.00 13.92
CA GLU A 95 33.41 10.75 12.66
C GLU A 95 31.96 10.93 12.20
N ASP A 96 31.80 11.74 11.15
CA ASP A 96 30.53 11.87 10.44
C ASP A 96 30.08 10.49 9.96
N HIS A 97 28.78 10.22 10.09
CA HIS A 97 28.22 8.91 9.84
C HIS A 97 26.97 8.98 8.99
N GLN A 98 26.70 7.90 8.26
CA GLN A 98 25.59 7.83 7.32
C GLN A 98 24.50 6.92 7.87
N VAL A 99 23.26 7.37 7.70
CA VAL A 99 22.04 6.58 7.89
C VAL A 99 21.37 6.46 6.53
N TRP A 100 21.05 5.24 6.11
CA TRP A 100 20.50 4.96 4.78
C TRP A 100 19.46 3.84 4.79
N PHE A 101 18.66 3.75 3.72
CA PHE A 101 17.65 2.70 3.52
C PHE A 101 18.14 1.55 2.62
N SER A 102 17.89 0.30 3.02
CA SER A 102 18.14 -0.87 2.19
C SER A 102 17.10 -0.99 1.09
N ASP A 103 17.40 -1.81 0.06
CA ASP A 103 16.45 -2.17 -1.02
C ASP A 103 15.10 -2.71 -0.46
N ASP A 104 15.12 -3.28 0.75
CA ASP A 104 13.96 -3.81 1.47
C ASP A 104 13.18 -2.77 2.31
N GLY A 105 13.73 -1.56 2.51
CA GLY A 105 13.20 -0.55 3.43
C GLY A 105 13.79 -0.59 4.85
N ASP A 106 14.71 -1.52 5.13
CA ASP A 106 15.44 -1.58 6.40
C ASP A 106 16.32 -0.34 6.59
N ARG A 107 16.49 0.10 7.84
CA ARG A 107 17.27 1.28 8.19
C ARG A 107 18.62 0.87 8.71
N ASN A 108 19.68 1.35 8.08
CA ASN A 108 21.05 1.00 8.44
C ASN A 108 21.86 2.25 8.77
N ALA A 109 22.72 2.13 9.79
CA ALA A 109 23.61 3.20 10.20
C ALA A 109 25.02 2.65 10.42
N THR A 110 26.03 3.42 10.01
CA THR A 110 27.43 3.04 10.16
C THR A 110 28.21 4.18 10.79
N VAL A 111 28.86 3.93 11.94
CA VAL A 111 29.60 4.93 12.70
C VAL A 111 31.05 4.49 12.89
N THR A 112 31.98 5.42 12.63
CA THR A 112 33.41 5.21 12.82
C THR A 112 33.90 5.95 14.05
N GLY A 113 34.36 5.22 15.06
CA GLY A 113 35.01 5.75 16.24
C GLY A 113 36.52 5.82 16.07
N VAL A 114 37.14 6.90 16.54
CA VAL A 114 38.56 7.20 16.36
C VAL A 114 39.23 7.47 17.70
N TYR A 115 40.45 6.93 17.86
CA TYR A 115 41.30 7.24 19.00
C TYR A 115 42.76 7.42 18.57
N SER A 116 43.40 8.47 19.07
CA SER A 116 44.80 8.80 18.77
C SER A 116 45.69 8.59 19.99
N TYR A 117 46.79 7.84 19.85
CA TYR A 117 47.77 7.59 20.90
C TYR A 117 49.19 7.93 20.45
N LYS A 118 50.05 8.28 21.42
CA LYS A 118 51.43 8.69 21.14
C LYS A 118 52.39 7.49 21.15
N ASN A 119 53.10 7.28 20.04
CA ASN A 119 54.14 6.28 19.85
C ASN A 119 55.48 6.95 19.51
N PHE A 120 56.45 6.91 20.43
CA PHE A 120 57.80 7.48 20.25
C PHE A 120 57.86 8.91 19.65
N GLY A 121 56.88 9.76 19.96
CA GLY A 121 56.83 11.14 19.47
C GLY A 121 55.83 11.37 18.33
N ASN A 122 55.48 10.33 17.58
CA ASN A 122 54.45 10.35 16.55
C ASN A 122 53.07 10.07 17.15
N ILE A 123 52.04 10.72 16.62
CA ILE A 123 50.65 10.43 16.94
C ILE A 123 50.19 9.39 15.92
N LEU A 124 49.72 8.23 16.41
CA LEU A 124 49.10 7.20 15.60
C LEU A 124 47.62 7.17 15.91
N THR A 125 46.81 7.03 14.88
CA THR A 125 45.35 7.04 14.96
C THR A 125 44.84 5.65 14.63
N VAL A 126 43.84 5.19 15.37
CA VAL A 126 43.16 3.90 15.17
C VAL A 126 41.68 4.19 15.01
N SER A 127 41.06 3.60 14.01
CA SER A 127 39.62 3.68 13.78
C SER A 127 38.94 2.32 13.89
N ARG A 128 37.69 2.32 14.34
CA ARG A 128 36.80 1.15 14.36
C ARG A 128 35.44 1.55 13.88
N GLU A 129 34.87 0.72 13.04
CA GLU A 129 33.55 0.94 12.45
C GLU A 129 32.58 -0.07 13.03
N VAL A 130 31.39 0.42 13.37
CA VAL A 130 30.26 -0.38 13.81
C VAL A 130 29.07 -0.06 12.91
N THR A 131 28.44 -1.10 12.37
CA THR A 131 27.18 -0.97 11.62
C THR A 131 26.05 -1.52 12.46
N LEU A 132 24.97 -0.75 12.57
CA LEU A 132 23.70 -1.15 13.17
C LEU A 132 22.65 -1.30 12.08
N LYS A 133 21.92 -2.41 12.11
CA LYS A 133 20.76 -2.66 11.25
C LYS A 133 19.48 -2.70 12.06
N GLY A 134 18.49 -1.93 11.63
CA GLY A 134 17.17 -1.87 12.24
C GLY A 134 16.06 -2.12 11.23
N GLN A 135 15.19 -3.08 11.51
CA GLN A 135 13.99 -3.33 10.72
C GLN A 135 12.78 -2.72 11.44
N PRO A 136 12.09 -1.76 10.83
CA PRO A 136 10.89 -1.17 11.42
C PRO A 136 9.73 -2.17 11.41
N GLU A 137 8.95 -2.20 12.48
CA GLU A 137 7.68 -2.93 12.53
C GLU A 137 6.67 -2.24 11.59
N THR A 138 6.20 -2.99 10.59
CA THR A 138 5.34 -2.43 9.53
C THR A 138 3.86 -2.66 9.82
N LEU A 139 3.01 -1.92 9.10
CA LEU A 139 1.56 -2.12 9.14
C LEU A 139 1.12 -3.54 8.74
N GLY A 140 2.02 -4.36 8.16
CA GLY A 140 1.78 -5.77 7.85
C GLY A 140 1.59 -6.65 9.08
N LYS A 141 1.86 -6.13 10.29
CA LYS A 141 1.55 -6.79 11.56
C LYS A 141 0.06 -7.08 11.76
N TYR A 142 -0.80 -6.17 11.31
CA TYR A 142 -2.22 -6.27 11.56
C TYR A 142 -2.87 -7.08 10.45
N MET A 143 -3.54 -8.18 10.78
CA MET A 143 -4.46 -8.80 9.83
C MET A 143 -5.56 -7.81 9.45
N TYR A 144 -6.07 -7.08 10.44
CA TYR A 144 -7.10 -6.08 10.25
C TYR A 144 -6.82 -4.86 11.12
N LEU A 145 -6.57 -3.73 10.47
CA LEU A 145 -6.49 -2.41 11.09
C LEU A 145 -7.44 -1.45 10.39
N THR A 146 -8.26 -0.75 11.16
CA THR A 146 -9.15 0.29 10.62
C THR A 146 -9.12 1.55 11.48
N ASP A 147 -8.99 2.72 10.87
CA ASP A 147 -9.07 4.00 11.61
C ASP A 147 -10.51 4.29 12.05
N SER A 148 -11.48 4.05 11.17
CA SER A 148 -12.90 4.19 11.44
C SER A 148 -13.74 3.03 10.89
N GLU A 149 -14.47 2.32 11.75
CA GLU A 149 -15.44 1.25 11.43
C GLU A 149 -16.68 1.76 10.68
N LYS A 150 -16.71 3.06 10.39
CA LYS A 150 -17.70 3.67 9.53
C LYS A 150 -17.40 3.39 8.06
N ALA A 151 -18.45 3.37 7.26
CA ALA A 151 -18.37 3.02 5.85
C ALA A 151 -17.59 4.05 5.01
N GLY A 152 -16.76 3.57 4.07
CA GLY A 152 -16.02 4.41 3.13
C GLY A 152 -15.85 3.80 1.73
N GLY A 153 -15.22 4.58 0.85
CA GLY A 153 -14.71 4.15 -0.45
C GLY A 153 -15.68 3.82 -1.57
N ALA A 154 -16.98 3.91 -1.34
CA ALA A 154 -17.98 3.54 -2.34
C ALA A 154 -19.32 4.31 -2.18
N PRO A 155 -20.23 4.21 -3.17
CA PRO A 155 -21.58 4.76 -3.10
C PRO A 155 -22.38 4.35 -1.86
N PHE A 156 -23.23 5.23 -1.34
CA PHE A 156 -24.13 4.92 -0.23
C PHE A 156 -23.45 4.59 1.10
N THR A 157 -22.32 5.23 1.36
CA THR A 157 -21.61 5.16 2.64
C THR A 157 -22.17 6.11 3.69
N PHE A 158 -23.04 7.05 3.32
CA PHE A 158 -23.68 8.00 4.23
C PHE A 158 -25.20 7.78 4.35
N ASP A 159 -25.75 8.09 5.52
CA ASP A 159 -27.19 8.13 5.76
C ASP A 159 -27.84 9.38 5.18
N PRO A 160 -29.12 9.31 4.75
CA PRO A 160 -29.80 10.36 4.02
C PRO A 160 -30.08 11.66 4.81
N GLY A 161 -29.53 11.81 6.01
CA GLY A 161 -29.76 12.95 6.90
C GLY A 161 -28.87 14.15 6.62
N SER A 162 -29.23 15.30 7.20
CA SER A 162 -28.40 16.52 7.19
C SER A 162 -28.04 16.90 8.64
N PRO A 163 -26.75 16.91 9.03
CA PRO A 163 -25.57 16.61 8.22
C PRO A 163 -25.46 15.11 7.85
N PRO A 164 -24.82 14.78 6.71
CA PRO A 164 -24.63 13.38 6.31
C PRO A 164 -23.66 12.69 7.27
N VAL A 165 -24.11 11.59 7.89
CA VAL A 165 -23.31 10.78 8.82
C VAL A 165 -22.92 9.49 8.11
N ARG A 166 -21.65 9.07 8.23
CA ARG A 166 -21.22 7.77 7.68
C ARG A 166 -21.94 6.63 8.38
N ARG A 167 -22.38 5.66 7.60
CA ARG A 167 -23.07 4.45 8.07
C ARG A 167 -22.14 3.57 8.89
N SER A 168 -22.70 2.87 9.87
CA SER A 168 -21.98 1.80 10.57
C SER A 168 -21.97 0.53 9.73
N VAL A 169 -20.85 -0.17 9.71
CA VAL A 169 -20.75 -1.53 9.16
C VAL A 169 -20.60 -2.49 10.34
N ASN A 170 -21.34 -3.59 10.32
CA ASN A 170 -21.35 -4.56 11.41
C ASN A 170 -20.69 -5.87 10.98
N PHE A 171 -20.02 -6.56 11.90
CA PHE A 171 -19.60 -7.95 11.70
C PHE A 171 -20.76 -8.92 11.90
N TYR A 172 -20.84 -9.97 11.08
CA TYR A 172 -21.93 -10.97 11.14
C TYR A 172 -21.37 -12.40 11.22
N ALA A 173 -22.25 -13.40 11.38
CA ALA A 173 -21.88 -14.81 11.57
C ALA A 173 -21.03 -15.45 10.46
N GLY A 174 -20.99 -14.85 9.27
CA GLY A 174 -20.15 -15.30 8.16
C GLY A 174 -18.77 -14.65 8.12
N ASP A 175 -18.48 -13.69 9.02
CA ASP A 175 -17.15 -13.08 9.11
C ASP A 175 -16.26 -13.91 10.04
N ALA A 176 -15.16 -14.40 9.50
CA ALA A 176 -14.08 -15.03 10.25
C ALA A 176 -12.79 -14.20 10.10
N LEU A 177 -12.11 -13.96 11.21
CA LEU A 177 -10.84 -13.22 11.25
C LEU A 177 -9.84 -13.95 12.15
N GLU A 178 -8.58 -13.97 11.74
CA GLU A 178 -7.44 -14.51 12.49
C GLU A 178 -6.29 -13.49 12.54
N GLY A 179 -5.25 -13.75 13.35
CA GLY A 179 -4.12 -12.83 13.48
C GLY A 179 -4.42 -11.58 14.32
N VAL A 180 -3.60 -10.54 14.19
CA VAL A 180 -3.70 -9.33 15.02
C VAL A 180 -4.77 -8.38 14.49
N ILE A 181 -5.75 -8.02 15.34
CA ILE A 181 -6.85 -7.11 15.01
C ILE A 181 -6.77 -5.87 15.90
N GLN A 182 -6.87 -4.70 15.28
CA GLN A 182 -7.02 -3.42 15.98
C GLN A 182 -7.98 -2.50 15.22
N SER A 183 -8.67 -1.62 15.93
CA SER A 183 -9.44 -0.53 15.31
C SER A 183 -9.35 0.72 16.17
N ASN A 184 -9.08 1.89 15.56
CA ASN A 184 -9.07 3.17 16.27
C ASN A 184 -10.49 3.68 16.58
N SER A 185 -11.51 2.87 16.29
CA SER A 185 -12.90 3.16 16.58
C SER A 185 -13.63 1.90 17.05
N GLN A 186 -14.84 2.07 17.58
CA GLN A 186 -15.58 0.97 18.17
C GLN A 186 -16.02 -0.05 17.09
N ILE A 187 -15.56 -1.30 17.24
CA ILE A 187 -16.05 -2.45 16.47
C ILE A 187 -17.47 -2.80 16.92
N VAL A 188 -18.37 -3.02 15.97
CA VAL A 188 -19.77 -3.37 16.22
C VAL A 188 -20.10 -4.69 15.54
N THR A 189 -20.75 -5.58 16.29
CA THR A 189 -21.32 -6.83 15.76
C THR A 189 -22.79 -6.63 15.37
N SER A 190 -23.30 -7.47 14.48
CA SER A 190 -24.70 -7.42 14.03
C SER A 190 -25.65 -7.75 15.17
N SER A 191 -26.85 -7.19 15.15
CA SER A 191 -27.94 -7.54 16.06
C SER A 191 -28.91 -8.58 15.51
N PHE A 192 -28.76 -8.98 14.26
CA PHE A 192 -29.71 -9.84 13.56
C PHE A 192 -29.12 -11.18 13.08
N THR A 193 -27.80 -11.26 12.89
CA THR A 193 -27.16 -12.32 12.11
C THR A 193 -25.97 -12.94 12.83
N GLY A 194 -26.22 -13.57 13.98
CA GLY A 194 -25.28 -14.41 14.76
C GLY A 194 -23.95 -13.73 15.16
N CYS A 195 -23.03 -14.49 15.75
CA CYS A 195 -21.72 -13.97 16.20
C CYS A 195 -20.63 -14.31 15.18
N PRO A 196 -19.75 -13.34 14.80
CA PRO A 196 -18.56 -13.62 13.98
C PRO A 196 -17.57 -14.55 14.71
N ASP A 197 -16.66 -15.17 13.96
CA ASP A 197 -15.65 -16.09 14.49
C ASP A 197 -14.26 -15.43 14.56
N PHE A 198 -13.83 -15.05 15.77
CA PHE A 198 -12.50 -14.49 16.04
C PHE A 198 -11.62 -15.46 16.85
N ASN A 199 -11.90 -16.76 16.83
CA ASN A 199 -11.17 -17.75 17.62
C ASN A 199 -9.64 -17.74 17.39
N GLY A 200 -9.21 -17.45 16.15
CA GLY A 200 -7.79 -17.35 15.78
C GLY A 200 -7.18 -15.96 15.92
N ALA A 201 -7.87 -14.98 16.51
CA ALA A 201 -7.44 -13.59 16.52
C ALA A 201 -6.91 -13.11 17.87
N GLN A 202 -5.91 -12.23 17.82
CA GLN A 202 -5.43 -11.43 18.95
C GLN A 202 -5.99 -10.01 18.82
N LEU A 203 -6.86 -9.61 19.74
CA LEU A 203 -7.49 -8.30 19.71
C LEU A 203 -6.74 -7.29 20.59
N LEU A 204 -6.23 -6.23 19.97
CA LEU A 204 -5.63 -5.11 20.67
C LEU A 204 -6.68 -4.01 20.89
N PHE A 205 -6.86 -3.58 22.13
CA PHE A 205 -7.77 -2.49 22.47
C PHE A 205 -7.09 -1.14 22.25
N THR A 206 -7.82 -0.20 21.66
CA THR A 206 -7.30 1.16 21.51
C THR A 206 -7.62 2.03 22.73
N GLU A 207 -6.61 2.76 23.21
CA GLU A 207 -6.76 3.69 24.32
C GLU A 207 -7.91 4.68 24.09
N ASN A 208 -8.72 4.92 25.13
CA ASN A 208 -9.85 5.86 25.13
C ASN A 208 -10.98 5.55 24.14
N ILE A 209 -10.97 4.38 23.50
CA ILE A 209 -12.05 3.90 22.63
C ILE A 209 -12.89 2.86 23.38
N PRO A 210 -14.23 2.93 23.30
CA PRO A 210 -15.08 1.88 23.88
C PRO A 210 -14.76 0.51 23.30
N GLN A 211 -14.86 -0.53 24.14
CA GLN A 211 -14.70 -1.92 23.72
C GLN A 211 -15.73 -2.34 22.65
N ILE A 212 -15.53 -3.52 22.07
CA ILE A 212 -16.43 -4.13 21.08
C ILE A 212 -17.89 -4.07 21.55
N ASP A 213 -18.76 -3.52 20.71
CA ASP A 213 -20.20 -3.56 20.90
C ASP A 213 -20.77 -4.91 20.42
N LEU A 214 -21.04 -5.77 21.39
CA LEU A 214 -21.71 -7.05 21.21
C LEU A 214 -23.22 -6.80 21.14
N ASN A 215 -23.73 -6.47 19.95
CA ASN A 215 -25.07 -5.95 19.72
C ASN A 215 -26.17 -7.03 19.81
N GLY A 216 -26.17 -7.85 20.86
CA GLY A 216 -27.24 -8.81 21.17
C GLY A 216 -27.26 -10.12 20.37
N SER A 217 -26.69 -10.23 19.15
CA SER A 217 -26.52 -11.53 18.47
C SER A 217 -25.25 -12.29 18.89
N CYS A 218 -24.27 -11.59 19.45
CA CYS A 218 -23.15 -12.19 20.17
C CYS A 218 -23.30 -11.90 21.66
N TYR A 219 -23.37 -12.93 22.50
CA TYR A 219 -23.76 -12.76 23.90
C TYR A 219 -22.58 -12.60 24.87
N SER A 220 -21.36 -12.94 24.44
CA SER A 220 -20.16 -12.79 25.27
C SER A 220 -18.88 -12.79 24.43
N PHE A 221 -17.81 -12.21 24.97
CA PHE A 221 -16.45 -12.35 24.43
C PHE A 221 -16.02 -13.82 24.32
N SER A 222 -16.47 -14.68 25.23
CA SER A 222 -16.17 -16.11 25.15
C SER A 222 -16.76 -16.75 23.89
N GLN A 223 -17.94 -16.33 23.44
CA GLN A 223 -18.53 -16.82 22.19
C GLN A 223 -17.80 -16.30 20.95
N LEU A 224 -17.33 -15.04 21.00
CA LEU A 224 -16.54 -14.42 19.93
C LEU A 224 -15.19 -15.13 19.71
N PHE A 225 -14.55 -15.55 20.81
CA PHE A 225 -13.22 -16.20 20.82
C PHE A 225 -13.29 -17.72 21.05
N GLY A 226 -14.35 -18.38 20.59
CA GLY A 226 -14.42 -19.85 20.56
C GLY A 226 -14.34 -20.57 21.92
N GLY A 227 -14.62 -19.88 23.03
CA GLY A 227 -14.61 -20.44 24.38
C GLY A 227 -13.28 -20.29 25.14
N SER A 228 -12.26 -19.67 24.54
CA SER A 228 -10.98 -19.39 25.21
C SER A 228 -11.17 -18.47 26.42
N GLN A 229 -10.69 -18.89 27.60
CA GLN A 229 -10.82 -18.15 28.87
C GLN A 229 -9.73 -17.07 29.05
N ASN A 230 -8.72 -17.04 28.18
CA ASN A 230 -7.62 -16.08 28.22
C ASN A 230 -7.57 -15.36 26.87
N VAL A 231 -8.44 -14.37 26.68
CA VAL A 231 -8.30 -13.44 25.56
C VAL A 231 -7.14 -12.50 25.92
N ASP A 232 -6.02 -12.64 25.23
CA ASP A 232 -4.87 -11.76 25.40
C ASP A 232 -5.17 -10.41 24.76
N THR A 233 -5.77 -9.51 25.55
CA THR A 233 -6.08 -8.15 25.12
C THR A 233 -5.10 -7.19 25.76
N MET A 234 -4.20 -6.64 24.94
CA MET A 234 -3.36 -5.52 25.34
C MET A 234 -4.02 -4.21 24.89
N THR A 235 -3.90 -3.17 25.72
CA THR A 235 -4.30 -1.82 25.32
C THR A 235 -3.10 -1.13 24.66
N VAL A 236 -3.31 -0.58 23.48
CA VAL A 236 -2.32 0.11 22.67
C VAL A 236 -2.85 1.46 22.19
N PRO A 237 -1.98 2.45 21.93
CA PRO A 237 -2.40 3.74 21.38
C PRO A 237 -2.98 3.59 19.95
N PRO A 238 -3.83 4.54 19.51
CA PRO A 238 -4.36 4.57 18.15
C PRO A 238 -3.24 4.71 17.13
N VAL A 239 -3.33 3.91 16.06
CA VAL A 239 -2.36 3.93 14.95
C VAL A 239 -2.68 5.09 14.02
N LYS A 240 -1.69 5.91 13.70
CA LYS A 240 -1.85 7.09 12.85
C LYS A 240 -1.94 6.69 11.37
N LEU A 241 -3.05 7.04 10.71
CA LEU A 241 -3.25 6.86 9.27
C LEU A 241 -3.62 8.19 8.58
N PRO A 242 -2.99 8.55 7.44
CA PRO A 242 -1.90 7.86 6.76
C PRO A 242 -0.54 8.01 7.49
N PRO A 243 0.35 7.01 7.43
CA PRO A 243 1.70 7.07 7.99
C PRO A 243 2.65 7.91 7.11
N THR A 244 3.72 8.47 7.68
CA THR A 244 4.76 9.18 6.90
C THR A 244 5.48 8.25 5.94
N GLY A 245 5.52 6.95 6.25
CA GLY A 245 6.10 5.90 5.40
C GLY A 245 5.53 5.84 3.98
N TYR A 246 4.31 6.34 3.76
CA TYR A 246 3.72 6.41 2.42
C TYR A 246 4.53 7.28 1.45
N GLU A 247 5.01 8.44 1.90
CA GLU A 247 5.85 9.31 1.05
C GLU A 247 7.26 8.75 0.87
N ILE A 248 7.81 8.08 1.90
CA ILE A 248 9.12 7.41 1.84
C ILE A 248 9.10 6.32 0.77
N LEU A 249 8.02 5.53 0.73
CA LEU A 249 7.83 4.47 -0.25
C LEU A 249 7.81 5.03 -1.68
N LYS A 250 7.06 6.11 -1.94
CA LYS A 250 7.03 6.76 -3.27
C LYS A 250 8.39 7.34 -3.68
N ASN A 251 9.12 7.96 -2.76
CA ASN A 251 10.42 8.56 -3.03
C ASN A 251 11.53 7.53 -3.31
N ASN A 252 11.40 6.31 -2.78
CA ASN A 252 12.35 5.21 -3.00
C ASN A 252 11.87 4.19 -4.04
N ALA A 253 10.89 4.57 -4.87
CA ALA A 253 10.35 3.69 -5.90
C ALA A 253 11.43 3.30 -6.93
N THR A 254 11.58 1.99 -7.18
CA THR A 254 12.54 1.47 -8.15
C THR A 254 12.05 1.65 -9.59
N LEU A 255 10.75 1.46 -9.81
CA LEU A 255 10.08 1.64 -11.10
C LEU A 255 8.99 2.69 -10.95
N ILE A 256 8.99 3.68 -11.84
CA ILE A 256 8.00 4.76 -11.86
C ILE A 256 7.31 4.76 -13.22
N TYR A 257 6.00 4.58 -13.21
CA TYR A 257 5.14 4.66 -14.39
C TYR A 257 4.27 5.91 -14.30
N ASP A 258 4.55 6.89 -15.16
CA ASP A 258 3.88 8.20 -15.15
C ASP A 258 2.60 8.16 -16.00
N ALA A 259 1.46 7.96 -15.34
CA ALA A 259 0.14 8.02 -15.96
C ALA A 259 -0.33 9.48 -16.19
N GLY A 260 0.31 10.46 -15.54
CA GLY A 260 0.07 11.89 -15.73
C GLY A 260 0.69 12.47 -17.00
N SER A 261 1.43 11.68 -17.78
CA SER A 261 2.17 12.14 -18.98
C SER A 261 1.32 12.84 -20.06
N LYS A 262 -0.01 12.63 -20.06
CA LYS A 262 -0.96 13.26 -21.00
C LYS A 262 -1.83 14.34 -20.37
N ILE A 263 -1.57 14.70 -19.12
CA ILE A 263 -2.31 15.74 -18.40
C ILE A 263 -1.64 17.10 -18.62
N GLY A 264 -2.45 18.13 -18.90
CA GLY A 264 -1.97 19.49 -19.09
C GLY A 264 -1.29 19.74 -20.45
N THR A 265 -1.24 18.75 -21.36
CA THR A 265 -0.63 18.90 -22.68
C THR A 265 -1.48 19.73 -23.65
N GLY A 266 -2.78 19.88 -23.36
CA GLY A 266 -3.72 20.60 -24.22
C GLY A 266 -4.79 21.38 -23.45
N ILE A 267 -5.82 21.78 -24.19
CA ILE A 267 -7.02 22.44 -23.64
C ILE A 267 -7.86 21.43 -22.84
N LYS A 268 -7.83 20.16 -23.25
CA LYS A 268 -8.52 19.02 -22.66
C LYS A 268 -7.50 17.92 -22.42
N ASP A 269 -7.70 17.13 -21.37
CA ASP A 269 -6.74 16.11 -20.97
C ASP A 269 -7.17 14.71 -21.42
N THR A 270 -6.18 13.85 -21.58
CA THR A 270 -6.35 12.42 -21.78
C THR A 270 -5.71 11.70 -20.61
N LEU A 271 -6.37 10.66 -20.10
CA LEU A 271 -5.91 9.91 -18.94
C LEU A 271 -5.19 8.63 -19.39
N VAL A 272 -4.39 8.06 -18.49
CA VAL A 272 -3.66 6.80 -18.74
C VAL A 272 -4.01 5.80 -17.65
N MET A 273 -4.35 4.57 -18.06
CA MET A 273 -4.54 3.43 -17.17
C MET A 273 -3.29 2.57 -17.20
N THR A 274 -2.88 2.04 -16.06
CA THR A 274 -1.75 1.10 -15.95
C THR A 274 -2.25 -0.27 -15.53
N ASP A 275 -1.86 -1.34 -16.22
CA ASP A 275 -2.13 -2.73 -15.85
C ASP A 275 -0.81 -3.45 -15.60
N ILE A 276 -0.71 -4.09 -14.45
CA ILE A 276 0.46 -4.81 -13.98
C ILE A 276 0.08 -6.28 -13.83
N GLU A 277 0.63 -7.10 -14.71
CA GLU A 277 0.50 -8.56 -14.69
C GLU A 277 1.76 -9.19 -14.10
N PHE A 278 1.61 -9.91 -13.00
CA PHE A 278 2.68 -10.69 -12.39
C PHE A 278 2.72 -12.11 -12.96
N LYS A 279 3.91 -12.58 -13.33
CA LYS A 279 4.12 -13.92 -13.88
C LYS A 279 4.89 -14.83 -12.95
N ASP A 280 4.58 -16.12 -13.04
CA ASP A 280 5.16 -17.19 -12.22
C ASP A 280 6.69 -17.33 -12.36
N ASN A 281 7.26 -16.83 -13.44
CA ASN A 281 8.71 -16.82 -13.66
C ASN A 281 9.42 -15.72 -12.85
N GLY A 282 8.72 -14.75 -12.27
CA GLY A 282 9.27 -13.56 -11.58
C GLY A 282 9.41 -12.33 -12.47
N SER A 283 8.85 -12.37 -13.69
CA SER A 283 8.70 -11.19 -14.53
C SER A 283 7.39 -10.45 -14.23
N VAL A 284 7.42 -9.15 -14.48
CA VAL A 284 6.28 -8.25 -14.39
C VAL A 284 6.07 -7.65 -15.77
N ARG A 285 4.86 -7.80 -16.30
CA ARG A 285 4.45 -7.17 -17.55
C ARG A 285 3.59 -5.95 -17.23
N VAL A 286 3.97 -4.81 -17.77
CA VAL A 286 3.27 -3.54 -17.56
C VAL A 286 2.74 -3.04 -18.89
N LYS A 287 1.44 -2.79 -18.92
CA LYS A 287 0.75 -2.17 -20.05
C LYS A 287 0.20 -0.82 -19.63
N GLN A 288 0.38 0.18 -20.49
CA GLN A 288 -0.30 1.46 -20.34
C GLN A 288 -1.09 1.78 -21.60
N TRP A 289 -2.30 2.29 -21.44
CA TRP A 289 -3.11 2.78 -22.55
C TRP A 289 -3.84 4.05 -22.13
N TRP A 290 -4.16 4.87 -23.13
CA TRP A 290 -4.93 6.08 -22.89
C TRP A 290 -6.42 5.76 -22.82
N TYR A 291 -7.16 6.55 -22.04
CA TYR A 291 -8.61 6.51 -22.01
C TYR A 291 -9.18 7.92 -21.77
N LEU A 292 -10.47 8.06 -22.02
CA LEU A 292 -11.23 9.27 -21.73
C LEU A 292 -12.30 8.95 -20.70
N MET A 293 -12.43 9.80 -19.68
CA MET A 293 -13.52 9.69 -18.72
C MET A 293 -14.80 10.26 -19.37
N PRO A 294 -15.91 9.49 -19.44
CA PRO A 294 -17.18 10.02 -19.92
C PRO A 294 -17.77 11.06 -18.96
N PRO A 295 -18.44 12.11 -19.45
CA PRO A 295 -18.70 12.39 -20.87
C PRO A 295 -17.45 12.90 -21.61
N HIS A 296 -17.26 12.40 -22.84
CA HIS A 296 -16.22 12.86 -23.77
C HIS A 296 -16.77 13.13 -25.16
N LEU A 297 -15.90 13.53 -26.09
CA LEU A 297 -16.27 13.88 -27.46
C LEU A 297 -15.80 12.77 -28.40
N LYS A 298 -16.47 12.63 -29.55
CA LYS A 298 -16.13 11.68 -30.60
C LYS A 298 -14.70 11.90 -31.13
N PRO A 299 -14.03 10.85 -31.63
CA PRO A 299 -12.74 11.00 -32.27
C PRO A 299 -12.85 11.73 -33.62
N GLY A 300 -11.77 12.41 -34.04
CA GLY A 300 -11.64 12.98 -35.39
C GLY A 300 -12.29 14.36 -35.61
N LEU A 301 -12.71 15.05 -34.54
CA LEU A 301 -13.33 16.37 -34.63
C LEU A 301 -12.36 17.46 -35.11
N GLY A 302 -12.92 18.45 -35.83
CA GLY A 302 -12.19 19.66 -36.21
C GLY A 302 -11.86 20.52 -34.99
N LEU A 303 -10.88 21.42 -35.12
CA LEU A 303 -10.46 22.30 -34.01
C LEU A 303 -11.58 23.24 -33.52
N SER A 304 -12.49 23.65 -34.39
CA SER A 304 -13.66 24.46 -34.00
C SER A 304 -14.58 23.70 -33.06
N ASP A 305 -14.89 22.47 -33.44
CA ASP A 305 -15.90 21.61 -32.79
C ASP A 305 -15.30 21.00 -31.52
N PHE A 306 -13.99 20.78 -31.51
CA PHE A 306 -13.26 20.41 -30.30
C PHE A 306 -13.30 21.51 -29.21
N VAL A 307 -13.29 22.79 -29.59
CA VAL A 307 -13.32 23.92 -28.64
C VAL A 307 -14.75 24.30 -28.29
N LEU A 308 -15.67 24.30 -29.25
CA LEU A 308 -17.08 24.64 -29.08
C LEU A 308 -17.96 23.48 -29.54
N PRO A 309 -17.95 22.34 -28.80
CA PRO A 309 -18.71 21.16 -29.19
C PRO A 309 -20.21 21.44 -29.23
N GLY A 310 -20.87 20.95 -30.28
CA GLY A 310 -22.30 20.78 -30.41
C GLY A 310 -22.76 19.42 -29.86
N PRO A 311 -24.09 19.19 -29.75
CA PRO A 311 -24.65 17.91 -29.35
C PRO A 311 -24.14 16.72 -30.17
N GLU A 312 -23.94 16.91 -31.48
CA GLU A 312 -23.48 15.91 -32.43
C GLU A 312 -22.05 15.40 -32.16
N ASP A 313 -21.26 16.19 -31.43
CA ASP A 313 -19.85 15.92 -31.13
C ASP A 313 -19.65 15.05 -29.89
N LEU A 314 -20.68 14.88 -29.06
CA LEU A 314 -20.62 14.07 -27.84
C LEU A 314 -20.47 12.59 -28.19
N ASP A 315 -19.58 11.91 -27.47
CA ASP A 315 -19.43 10.47 -27.55
C ASP A 315 -20.46 9.81 -26.63
N GLY A 316 -21.60 9.46 -27.22
CA GLY A 316 -22.57 8.52 -26.66
C GLY A 316 -22.54 7.29 -27.57
N ASN A 317 -22.42 6.10 -26.98
CA ASN A 317 -22.33 4.88 -27.77
C ASN A 317 -23.62 4.69 -28.58
N PHE A 318 -23.51 4.73 -29.91
CA PHE A 318 -24.51 4.20 -30.83
C PHE A 318 -24.35 2.67 -30.84
N GLY A 319 -25.22 1.96 -30.13
CA GLY A 319 -25.36 0.51 -30.30
C GLY A 319 -26.35 0.21 -31.41
N PRO A 320 -26.10 -0.77 -32.30
CA PRO A 320 -27.07 -1.20 -33.29
C PRO A 320 -28.21 -1.94 -32.60
N ASN A 321 -29.39 -1.80 -33.17
CA ASN A 321 -30.65 -2.35 -32.74
C ASN A 321 -30.59 -3.86 -32.41
N ALA A 322 -31.43 -4.24 -31.45
CA ALA A 322 -31.98 -5.56 -31.09
C ALA A 322 -31.55 -6.21 -29.75
N ASP A 323 -30.35 -5.96 -29.19
CA ASP A 323 -29.81 -6.87 -28.15
C ASP A 323 -29.10 -6.24 -26.91
N GLY A 324 -29.55 -5.11 -26.36
CA GLY A 324 -29.12 -4.65 -25.02
C GLY A 324 -28.74 -3.18 -24.92
N GLU A 325 -29.61 -2.41 -24.28
CA GLU A 325 -29.75 -0.96 -24.40
C GLU A 325 -28.88 -0.17 -23.41
N ILE A 326 -28.24 0.89 -23.91
CA ILE A 326 -28.27 2.24 -23.33
C ILE A 326 -28.54 3.13 -24.56
N PHE A 327 -29.80 3.45 -24.84
CA PHE A 327 -30.28 4.09 -26.09
C PHE A 327 -29.75 5.52 -26.32
N TYR A 328 -29.75 5.98 -27.58
CA TYR A 328 -30.54 7.15 -28.10
C TYR A 328 -30.58 7.15 -29.65
N ASP A 329 -31.34 6.20 -30.20
CA ASP A 329 -31.93 6.19 -31.55
C ASP A 329 -33.31 5.52 -31.36
N ASP A 330 -34.30 6.31 -30.92
CA ASP A 330 -35.62 5.78 -30.53
C ASP A 330 -36.43 5.30 -31.75
N ASP A 331 -36.06 5.74 -32.97
CA ASP A 331 -36.70 5.32 -34.22
C ASP A 331 -35.92 4.26 -35.02
N ASN A 332 -34.73 3.89 -34.55
CA ASN A 332 -33.88 2.81 -35.05
C ASN A 332 -33.38 3.04 -36.49
N ASP A 333 -33.40 4.27 -37.01
CA ASP A 333 -33.15 4.55 -38.42
C ASP A 333 -31.67 4.78 -38.76
N GLY A 334 -30.81 4.92 -37.74
CA GLY A 334 -29.37 5.14 -37.88
C GLY A 334 -29.00 6.53 -38.43
N ILE A 335 -29.89 7.51 -38.36
CA ILE A 335 -29.73 8.89 -38.82
C ILE A 335 -30.04 9.85 -37.65
N TRP A 336 -29.15 10.82 -37.43
CA TRP A 336 -29.45 11.95 -36.55
C TRP A 336 -30.44 12.90 -37.24
N ASP A 337 -31.69 12.88 -36.79
CA ASP A 337 -32.81 13.59 -37.38
C ASP A 337 -33.58 14.37 -36.28
N ALA A 338 -34.18 15.51 -36.65
CA ALA A 338 -34.85 16.42 -35.71
C ALA A 338 -36.19 15.90 -35.14
N ASN A 339 -36.55 14.65 -35.46
CA ASN A 339 -37.73 13.93 -34.99
C ASN A 339 -37.41 12.93 -33.87
N ASP A 340 -36.13 12.75 -33.49
CA ASP A 340 -35.80 12.23 -32.17
C ASP A 340 -36.22 13.28 -31.13
N ASP A 341 -37.16 12.95 -30.25
CA ASP A 341 -37.79 13.84 -29.24
C ASP A 341 -36.79 14.43 -28.20
N GLU A 342 -35.47 14.32 -28.43
CA GLU A 342 -34.42 14.46 -27.43
C GLU A 342 -33.39 15.57 -27.69
N ILE A 343 -33.32 16.13 -28.90
CA ILE A 343 -32.53 17.34 -29.16
C ILE A 343 -33.37 18.57 -28.85
N THR A 344 -33.50 18.87 -27.56
CA THR A 344 -34.16 20.09 -27.13
C THR A 344 -33.37 21.32 -27.57
N SER A 345 -34.04 22.45 -27.79
CA SER A 345 -33.37 23.75 -27.99
C SER A 345 -32.33 24.07 -26.90
N ALA A 346 -32.54 23.52 -25.70
CA ALA A 346 -31.63 23.63 -24.56
C ALA A 346 -30.33 22.83 -24.76
N CYS A 347 -30.39 21.61 -25.31
CA CYS A 347 -29.22 20.79 -25.66
C CYS A 347 -28.39 21.44 -26.79
N ILE A 348 -29.03 21.98 -27.83
CA ILE A 348 -28.33 22.72 -28.92
C ILE A 348 -27.58 23.94 -28.36
N SER A 349 -28.18 24.64 -27.39
CA SER A 349 -27.54 25.82 -26.77
C SER A 349 -26.41 25.47 -25.80
N ASN A 350 -26.49 24.31 -25.14
CA ASN A 350 -25.54 23.83 -24.16
C ASN A 350 -25.53 22.30 -24.12
N ILE A 351 -24.41 21.71 -24.53
CA ILE A 351 -24.23 20.25 -24.61
C ILE A 351 -24.45 19.53 -23.26
N LYS A 352 -24.32 20.24 -22.14
CA LYS A 352 -24.59 19.68 -20.81
C LYS A 352 -26.05 19.31 -20.58
N ASN A 353 -26.96 19.89 -21.34
CA ASN A 353 -28.40 19.61 -21.27
C ASN A 353 -28.79 18.44 -22.18
N CYS A 354 -27.84 17.86 -22.91
CA CYS A 354 -28.11 16.70 -23.76
C CYS A 354 -28.18 15.43 -22.90
N ARG A 355 -29.09 14.51 -23.26
CA ARG A 355 -29.35 13.29 -22.50
C ARG A 355 -28.09 12.42 -22.35
N ALA A 356 -27.35 12.21 -23.45
CA ALA A 356 -26.07 11.48 -23.45
C ALA A 356 -25.01 12.06 -22.48
N TYR A 357 -24.95 13.40 -22.35
CA TYR A 357 -24.06 14.04 -21.38
C TYR A 357 -24.53 13.75 -19.96
N ASN A 358 -25.83 13.92 -19.69
CA ASN A 358 -26.41 13.73 -18.37
C ASN A 358 -26.25 12.28 -17.91
N ASP A 359 -26.50 11.28 -18.76
CA ASP A 359 -26.42 9.87 -18.35
C ASP A 359 -24.99 9.39 -18.13
N SER A 360 -24.04 9.87 -18.93
CA SER A 360 -22.61 9.69 -18.66
C SER A 360 -22.21 10.34 -17.33
N LEU A 361 -22.69 11.56 -17.08
CA LEU A 361 -22.42 12.28 -15.83
C LEU A 361 -22.99 11.53 -14.60
N LYS A 362 -24.19 10.94 -14.72
CA LYS A 362 -24.79 10.13 -13.65
C LYS A 362 -23.97 8.88 -13.35
N SER A 363 -23.59 8.13 -14.39
CA SER A 363 -22.96 6.82 -14.26
C SER A 363 -21.48 6.90 -13.85
N TYR A 364 -20.73 7.88 -14.35
CA TYR A 364 -19.29 7.98 -14.12
C TYR A 364 -18.90 8.99 -13.04
N HIS A 365 -19.71 10.04 -12.83
CA HIS A 365 -19.39 11.10 -11.88
C HIS A 365 -20.33 11.16 -10.67
N SER A 366 -21.41 10.39 -10.70
CA SER A 366 -22.49 10.46 -9.70
C SER A 366 -23.05 11.89 -9.55
N ARG A 367 -23.20 12.60 -10.67
CA ARG A 367 -23.77 13.94 -10.76
C ARG A 367 -24.87 13.99 -11.81
N SER A 368 -25.74 14.98 -11.73
CA SER A 368 -26.77 15.28 -12.72
C SER A 368 -26.80 16.77 -13.05
N ASN A 369 -27.44 17.15 -14.14
CA ASN A 369 -27.58 18.55 -14.56
C ASN A 369 -29.04 18.88 -14.91
N HIS A 370 -29.86 19.18 -13.89
CA HIS A 370 -31.30 19.47 -14.07
C HIS A 370 -31.64 20.98 -14.10
N THR A 371 -30.82 21.83 -13.48
CA THR A 371 -31.07 23.28 -13.40
C THR A 371 -30.13 24.12 -14.26
N GLY A 372 -29.32 23.48 -15.12
CA GLY A 372 -28.28 24.11 -15.94
C GLY A 372 -26.89 24.17 -15.27
N ASP A 373 -26.80 23.74 -14.01
CA ASP A 373 -25.56 23.53 -13.27
C ASP A 373 -25.46 22.08 -12.80
N GLU A 374 -24.24 21.53 -12.80
CA GLU A 374 -24.00 20.17 -12.31
C GLU A 374 -24.18 20.08 -10.79
N SER A 375 -25.12 19.25 -10.36
CA SER A 375 -25.37 18.93 -8.96
C SER A 375 -25.02 17.47 -8.65
N PRO A 376 -24.65 17.14 -7.40
CA PRO A 376 -24.56 15.76 -6.96
C PRO A 376 -25.88 14.99 -7.18
N LEU A 377 -25.81 13.74 -7.64
CA LEU A 377 -26.98 12.87 -7.76
C LEU A 377 -27.71 12.73 -6.43
N LEU A 378 -26.93 12.39 -5.40
CA LEU A 378 -27.39 12.33 -4.02
C LEU A 378 -26.27 12.89 -3.15
N ASN A 379 -26.63 13.54 -2.05
CA ASN A 379 -25.64 14.03 -1.07
C ASN A 379 -24.72 12.90 -0.54
N HIS A 380 -25.16 11.65 -0.64
CA HIS A 380 -24.52 10.43 -0.11
C HIS A 380 -23.85 9.56 -1.18
N VAL A 381 -23.88 10.01 -2.45
CA VAL A 381 -23.30 9.34 -3.62
C VAL A 381 -22.65 10.41 -4.49
N ARG A 382 -21.50 10.92 -4.05
CA ARG A 382 -20.80 12.01 -4.74
C ARG A 382 -19.32 12.07 -4.40
N GLY A 383 -18.55 12.68 -5.30
CA GLY A 383 -17.13 12.94 -5.10
C GLY A 383 -16.38 11.65 -4.78
N GLN A 384 -15.71 11.63 -3.63
CA GLN A 384 -14.85 10.52 -3.17
C GLN A 384 -15.62 9.23 -2.85
N HIS A 385 -16.94 9.33 -2.72
CA HIS A 385 -17.83 8.21 -2.43
C HIS A 385 -18.84 8.01 -3.56
N GLY A 386 -18.49 8.43 -4.77
CA GLY A 386 -19.23 8.15 -6.00
C GLY A 386 -18.84 6.81 -6.62
N MET A 387 -19.37 6.55 -7.80
CA MET A 387 -19.03 5.39 -8.61
C MET A 387 -17.65 5.59 -9.25
N SER A 388 -16.79 4.56 -9.18
CA SER A 388 -15.43 4.57 -9.73
C SER A 388 -15.27 3.44 -10.74
N HIS A 389 -14.47 3.63 -11.79
CA HIS A 389 -14.41 2.67 -12.91
C HIS A 389 -12.97 2.28 -13.24
N PHE A 390 -12.80 1.11 -13.86
CA PHE A 390 -11.49 0.56 -14.29
C PHE A 390 -11.49 0.06 -15.74
N ASP A 391 -12.67 -0.08 -16.30
CA ASP A 391 -13.01 -0.78 -17.54
C ASP A 391 -13.39 0.21 -18.65
N PHE A 392 -12.65 1.30 -18.76
CA PHE A 392 -12.83 2.26 -19.85
C PHE A 392 -12.44 1.65 -21.19
N GLN A 393 -13.13 2.03 -22.26
CA GLN A 393 -12.69 1.71 -23.61
C GLN A 393 -11.24 2.19 -23.82
N PRO A 394 -10.40 1.44 -24.57
CA PRO A 394 -10.72 0.41 -25.56
C PRO A 394 -10.45 -1.02 -25.06
N LEU A 395 -11.08 -1.40 -23.95
CA LEU A 395 -11.03 -2.76 -23.43
C LEU A 395 -12.09 -3.64 -24.10
N ASP A 396 -11.73 -4.90 -24.38
CA ASP A 396 -12.66 -5.93 -24.81
C ASP A 396 -13.51 -6.48 -23.63
N ASN A 397 -14.45 -7.38 -23.93
CA ASN A 397 -15.32 -8.02 -22.93
C ASN A 397 -14.58 -8.92 -21.93
N LEU A 398 -13.29 -9.19 -22.15
CA LEU A 398 -12.41 -9.94 -21.26
C LEU A 398 -11.50 -8.99 -20.45
N GLY A 399 -11.60 -7.68 -20.66
CA GLY A 399 -10.79 -6.67 -20.00
C GLY A 399 -9.38 -6.51 -20.60
N ASN A 400 -9.14 -7.02 -21.81
CA ASN A 400 -7.89 -6.82 -22.55
C ASN A 400 -7.96 -5.56 -23.40
N VAL A 401 -6.85 -4.83 -23.45
CA VAL A 401 -6.69 -3.66 -24.30
C VAL A 401 -6.29 -4.07 -25.72
N ASP A 402 -6.86 -3.38 -26.72
CA ASP A 402 -6.42 -3.54 -28.11
C ASP A 402 -4.98 -3.04 -28.32
N ASN A 403 -4.21 -3.76 -29.13
CA ASN A 403 -2.78 -3.51 -29.32
C ASN A 403 -2.50 -2.13 -29.93
N GLU A 404 -3.42 -1.60 -30.74
CA GLU A 404 -3.25 -0.28 -31.38
C GLU A 404 -3.40 0.88 -30.37
N SER A 405 -4.02 0.64 -29.22
CA SER A 405 -4.27 1.65 -28.18
C SER A 405 -3.22 1.68 -27.07
N LEU A 406 -2.28 0.72 -27.10
CA LEU A 406 -1.18 0.63 -26.14
C LEU A 406 -0.19 1.79 -26.32
N LEU A 407 0.09 2.49 -25.23
CA LEU A 407 1.19 3.44 -25.11
C LEU A 407 2.50 2.75 -24.71
N LEU A 408 2.37 1.70 -23.88
CA LEU A 408 3.48 0.91 -23.35
C LEU A 408 3.03 -0.55 -23.24
N ASP A 409 3.90 -1.47 -23.63
CA ASP A 409 3.82 -2.90 -23.32
C ASP A 409 5.24 -3.42 -23.13
N GLU A 410 5.63 -3.59 -21.88
CA GLU A 410 6.96 -4.07 -21.52
C GLU A 410 6.89 -5.20 -20.51
N GLU A 411 7.86 -6.11 -20.59
CA GLU A 411 8.02 -7.20 -19.63
C GLU A 411 9.43 -7.12 -19.06
N ARG A 412 9.51 -7.02 -17.73
CA ARG A 412 10.78 -6.90 -17.00
C ARG A 412 10.94 -8.05 -16.05
N PHE A 413 12.11 -8.66 -16.06
CA PHE A 413 12.48 -9.65 -15.04
C PHE A 413 13.05 -8.93 -13.82
N LEU A 414 12.46 -9.16 -12.66
CA LEU A 414 12.85 -8.51 -11.41
C LEU A 414 13.45 -9.54 -10.47
N ASN A 415 14.71 -9.34 -10.08
CA ASN A 415 15.48 -10.28 -9.25
C ASN A 415 15.81 -9.73 -7.86
N LYS A 416 15.25 -8.57 -7.52
CA LYS A 416 15.43 -7.87 -6.26
C LYS A 416 14.09 -7.37 -5.73
N PRO A 417 13.96 -7.13 -4.42
CA PRO A 417 12.84 -6.40 -3.85
C PRO A 417 12.60 -5.11 -4.65
N THR A 418 11.37 -4.91 -5.13
CA THR A 418 11.06 -3.82 -6.07
C THR A 418 9.82 -3.06 -5.63
N VAL A 419 9.93 -1.74 -5.60
CA VAL A 419 8.77 -0.84 -5.42
C VAL A 419 8.35 -0.31 -6.79
N ILE A 420 7.08 -0.52 -7.15
CA ILE A 420 6.45 -0.06 -8.39
C ILE A 420 5.48 1.06 -8.06
N TYR A 421 5.80 2.26 -8.53
CA TYR A 421 5.00 3.45 -8.33
C TYR A 421 4.26 3.84 -9.61
N VAL A 422 2.94 3.84 -9.55
CA VAL A 422 2.08 4.40 -10.60
C VAL A 422 1.70 5.81 -10.18
N LYS A 423 2.33 6.78 -10.84
CA LYS A 423 2.17 8.20 -10.57
C LYS A 423 0.99 8.75 -11.36
N ASP A 424 0.15 9.56 -10.70
CA ASP A 424 -0.94 10.31 -11.32
C ASP A 424 -1.96 9.44 -12.11
N GLY A 425 -2.27 8.24 -11.63
CA GLY A 425 -3.33 7.43 -12.23
C GLY A 425 -3.69 6.15 -11.46
N PRO A 426 -4.84 5.54 -11.78
CA PRO A 426 -5.24 4.25 -11.23
C PRO A 426 -4.42 3.09 -11.83
N VAL A 427 -4.41 1.97 -11.12
CA VAL A 427 -3.69 0.76 -11.54
C VAL A 427 -4.57 -0.47 -11.43
N ARG A 428 -4.41 -1.40 -12.37
CA ARG A 428 -4.97 -2.75 -12.35
C ARG A 428 -3.87 -3.75 -12.01
N VAL A 429 -4.13 -4.69 -11.11
CA VAL A 429 -3.16 -5.70 -10.66
C VAL A 429 -3.76 -7.10 -10.70
N HIS A 430 -2.98 -8.07 -11.17
CA HIS A 430 -3.36 -9.49 -11.22
C HIS A 430 -2.15 -10.39 -11.51
N GLY A 431 -2.33 -11.71 -11.34
CA GLY A 431 -1.42 -12.74 -11.79
C GLY A 431 -0.78 -13.55 -10.67
N THR A 432 0.27 -14.29 -11.00
CA THR A 432 1.05 -15.08 -10.04
C THR A 432 2.40 -14.42 -9.85
N TYR A 433 2.74 -13.97 -8.65
CA TYR A 433 4.01 -13.29 -8.40
C TYR A 433 5.06 -14.22 -7.80
N LYS A 434 6.33 -13.99 -8.18
CA LYS A 434 7.51 -14.63 -7.62
C LYS A 434 8.57 -13.58 -7.30
N GLY A 435 8.80 -13.31 -6.03
CA GLY A 435 9.64 -12.21 -5.54
C GLY A 435 8.90 -11.29 -4.58
N ARG A 436 9.57 -10.21 -4.17
CA ARG A 436 9.05 -9.22 -3.22
C ARG A 436 8.72 -7.92 -3.92
N TYR A 437 7.44 -7.52 -3.88
CA TYR A 437 6.94 -6.37 -4.61
C TYR A 437 6.06 -5.48 -3.73
N THR A 438 6.16 -4.17 -3.91
CA THR A 438 5.19 -3.20 -3.38
C THR A 438 4.67 -2.34 -4.52
N VAL A 439 3.35 -2.31 -4.73
CA VAL A 439 2.70 -1.42 -5.70
C VAL A 439 2.10 -0.23 -4.95
N VAL A 440 2.40 0.99 -5.39
CA VAL A 440 1.88 2.23 -4.80
C VAL A 440 1.25 3.14 -5.84
N THR A 441 0.18 3.82 -5.46
CA THR A 441 -0.48 4.87 -6.24
C THR A 441 -0.52 6.17 -5.46
N ASP A 442 -0.68 7.30 -6.16
CA ASP A 442 -1.03 8.58 -5.54
C ASP A 442 -2.45 8.57 -4.93
N GLU A 443 -2.84 9.65 -4.26
CA GLU A 443 -4.19 9.80 -3.71
C GLU A 443 -5.22 10.03 -4.83
N PHE A 444 -5.03 11.10 -5.60
CA PHE A 444 -5.92 11.50 -6.66
C PHE A 444 -5.16 12.21 -7.78
N THR A 445 -5.80 12.29 -8.93
CA THR A 445 -5.32 13.05 -10.08
C THR A 445 -6.38 14.02 -10.55
N THR A 446 -5.96 15.26 -10.80
CA THR A 446 -6.85 16.29 -11.37
C THR A 446 -6.66 16.36 -12.88
N TYR A 447 -7.76 16.52 -13.61
CA TYR A 447 -7.73 16.54 -15.08
C TYR A 447 -8.80 17.46 -15.65
N LYS A 448 -8.55 17.97 -16.85
CA LYS A 448 -9.49 18.77 -17.64
C LYS A 448 -10.44 17.86 -18.41
N ARG A 449 -11.74 18.01 -18.16
CA ARG A 449 -12.79 17.21 -18.79
C ARG A 449 -12.83 17.37 -20.30
N HIS A 450 -13.03 16.26 -20.99
CA HIS A 450 -13.01 16.21 -22.45
C HIS A 450 -14.28 16.78 -23.08
N ALA A 451 -15.46 16.57 -22.48
CA ALA A 451 -16.72 17.15 -22.95
C ALA A 451 -16.95 18.62 -22.51
N SER A 452 -15.94 19.32 -21.97
CA SER A 452 -16.12 20.73 -21.61
C SER A 452 -16.18 21.65 -22.84
N ARG A 453 -16.94 22.74 -22.74
CA ARG A 453 -17.11 23.75 -23.80
C ARG A 453 -16.28 25.00 -23.52
N GLY A 454 -15.49 25.44 -24.49
CA GLY A 454 -14.67 26.64 -24.43
C GLY A 454 -13.17 26.36 -24.25
N LEU A 455 -12.39 27.45 -24.14
CA LEU A 455 -10.93 27.42 -24.00
C LEU A 455 -10.47 27.09 -22.57
N LEU A 456 -11.36 27.21 -21.59
CA LEU A 456 -11.11 26.84 -20.20
C LEU A 456 -11.96 25.61 -19.91
N ALA A 457 -11.35 24.44 -20.03
CA ALA A 457 -12.01 23.19 -19.70
C ALA A 457 -12.20 23.07 -18.18
N GLU A 458 -13.35 22.52 -17.79
CA GLU A 458 -13.67 22.20 -16.41
C GLU A 458 -12.70 21.16 -15.84
N ILE A 459 -12.31 21.36 -14.59
CA ILE A 459 -11.40 20.46 -13.88
C ILE A 459 -12.23 19.50 -13.03
N ASP A 460 -11.88 18.22 -13.09
CA ASP A 460 -12.41 17.20 -12.20
C ASP A 460 -11.28 16.39 -11.55
N THR A 461 -11.65 15.57 -10.58
CA THR A 461 -10.72 14.77 -9.79
C THR A 461 -11.07 13.29 -9.86
N LEU A 462 -10.06 12.47 -10.13
CA LEU A 462 -10.15 11.01 -10.16
C LEU A 462 -9.33 10.42 -9.01
N TRP A 463 -9.88 9.41 -8.35
CA TRP A 463 -9.15 8.63 -7.34
C TRP A 463 -8.22 7.62 -7.99
N ASN A 464 -6.97 7.57 -7.52
CA ASN A 464 -5.97 6.65 -8.03
C ASN A 464 -6.04 5.31 -7.29
N ASN A 465 -7.15 4.61 -7.53
CA ASN A 465 -7.44 3.33 -6.92
C ASN A 465 -6.53 2.22 -7.45
N ILE A 466 -6.27 1.22 -6.61
CA ILE A 466 -5.73 -0.08 -7.03
C ILE A 466 -6.91 -1.02 -7.28
N TRP A 467 -6.98 -1.58 -8.48
CA TRP A 467 -8.03 -2.50 -8.91
C TRP A 467 -7.48 -3.92 -9.01
N ILE A 468 -8.05 -4.84 -8.26
CA ILE A 468 -7.71 -6.27 -8.36
C ILE A 468 -8.65 -6.89 -9.40
N THR A 469 -8.11 -7.21 -10.58
CA THR A 469 -8.90 -7.61 -11.76
C THR A 469 -9.03 -9.13 -11.94
N ASN A 470 -8.15 -9.89 -11.30
CA ASN A 470 -8.14 -11.35 -11.25
C ASN A 470 -7.36 -11.78 -10.00
N ASP A 471 -7.24 -13.08 -9.77
CA ASP A 471 -6.40 -13.67 -8.71
C ASP A 471 -5.01 -13.02 -8.68
N LEU A 472 -4.54 -12.73 -7.47
CA LEU A 472 -3.21 -12.20 -7.19
C LEU A 472 -2.54 -13.13 -6.19
N ILE A 473 -1.80 -14.12 -6.68
CA ILE A 473 -1.39 -15.27 -5.87
C ILE A 473 0.13 -15.42 -5.77
N ASN A 474 0.57 -15.90 -4.62
CA ASN A 474 1.96 -16.30 -4.41
C ASN A 474 2.27 -17.55 -5.23
N LYS A 475 3.37 -17.57 -5.99
CA LYS A 475 3.80 -18.75 -6.73
C LYS A 475 3.84 -20.05 -5.90
N ASP A 476 4.33 -19.98 -4.67
CA ASP A 476 4.54 -21.17 -3.84
C ASP A 476 3.23 -21.73 -3.24
N SER A 477 2.14 -20.96 -3.32
CA SER A 477 0.78 -21.36 -2.92
C SER A 477 0.05 -22.22 -3.97
N GLN A 478 0.72 -22.59 -5.08
CA GLN A 478 0.13 -23.37 -6.17
C GLN A 478 0.21 -24.90 -5.95
N THR A 479 0.59 -25.37 -4.76
CA THR A 479 0.78 -26.81 -4.48
C THR A 479 -0.44 -27.45 -3.80
N LEU A 480 -0.98 -28.52 -4.41
CA LEU A 480 -2.04 -29.45 -3.95
C LEU A 480 -3.15 -28.85 -3.07
N GLY A 481 -4.20 -28.30 -3.70
CA GLY A 481 -5.42 -27.88 -3.01
C GLY A 481 -6.10 -26.67 -3.67
N TYR A 482 -6.67 -25.80 -2.83
CA TYR A 482 -7.20 -24.48 -3.21
C TYR A 482 -6.05 -23.54 -3.58
N VAL A 483 -6.11 -22.95 -4.78
CA VAL A 483 -5.09 -22.02 -5.30
C VAL A 483 -5.04 -20.77 -4.41
N GLY A 484 -3.85 -20.34 -3.97
CA GLY A 484 -3.69 -19.17 -3.10
C GLY A 484 -3.68 -19.47 -1.60
N ASN A 485 -3.80 -20.73 -1.19
CA ASN A 485 -3.68 -21.12 0.22
C ASN A 485 -2.20 -21.11 0.67
N LEU A 486 -1.87 -20.32 1.70
CA LEU A 486 -0.53 -20.20 2.27
C LEU A 486 -0.34 -20.93 3.61
N GLN A 487 -1.26 -21.79 4.02
CA GLN A 487 -1.21 -22.49 5.31
C GLN A 487 0.08 -23.33 5.49
N ASN A 488 0.58 -23.95 4.43
CA ASN A 488 1.82 -24.74 4.46
C ASN A 488 3.07 -23.89 4.17
N GLN A 489 2.88 -22.60 3.92
CA GLN A 489 3.90 -21.62 3.58
C GLN A 489 4.05 -20.56 4.68
N GLN A 490 3.38 -20.73 5.82
CA GLN A 490 3.60 -19.89 7.00
C GLN A 490 4.97 -20.19 7.62
N PRO A 491 5.72 -19.17 8.06
CA PRO A 491 7.02 -19.34 8.70
C PRO A 491 6.91 -20.07 10.04
N GLU A 492 8.03 -20.61 10.54
CA GLU A 492 8.09 -21.08 11.93
C GLU A 492 8.22 -19.92 12.91
N ALA A 493 7.96 -20.19 14.21
CA ALA A 493 8.12 -19.20 15.28
C ALA A 493 9.50 -18.52 15.21
N ASP A 494 9.53 -17.22 15.43
CA ASP A 494 10.70 -16.33 15.35
C ASP A 494 11.30 -16.15 13.93
N CYS A 495 10.60 -16.55 12.86
CA CYS A 495 11.04 -16.38 11.47
C CYS A 495 12.34 -17.13 11.08
N ASP A 496 12.74 -18.12 11.88
CA ASP A 496 13.98 -18.89 11.67
C ASP A 496 13.92 -19.80 10.43
N VAL A 497 12.74 -20.34 10.13
CA VAL A 497 12.48 -21.17 8.94
C VAL A 497 11.38 -20.50 8.12
N LYS A 498 11.69 -20.26 6.84
CA LYS A 498 10.77 -19.67 5.87
C LYS A 498 10.52 -20.66 4.74
N TYR A 499 9.26 -20.72 4.31
CA TYR A 499 8.81 -21.63 3.25
C TYR A 499 8.51 -20.91 1.93
N THR A 500 8.41 -19.57 1.95
CA THR A 500 8.25 -18.70 0.78
C THR A 500 9.04 -17.41 0.99
N ASP A 501 9.69 -16.93 -0.07
CA ASP A 501 10.31 -15.60 -0.11
C ASP A 501 9.44 -14.59 -0.92
N ASN A 502 8.32 -15.05 -1.49
CA ASN A 502 7.48 -14.21 -2.34
C ASN A 502 6.47 -13.44 -1.49
N ILE A 503 6.49 -12.10 -1.55
CA ILE A 503 5.61 -11.24 -0.76
C ILE A 503 5.13 -10.06 -1.60
N MET A 504 3.84 -9.71 -1.46
CA MET A 504 3.19 -8.64 -2.21
C MET A 504 2.60 -7.61 -1.26
N GLY A 505 2.87 -6.33 -1.50
CA GLY A 505 2.24 -5.20 -0.83
C GLY A 505 1.47 -4.32 -1.82
N LEU A 506 0.23 -3.99 -1.52
CA LEU A 506 -0.59 -3.04 -2.27
C LEU A 506 -0.86 -1.83 -1.38
N VAL A 507 -0.31 -0.67 -1.73
CA VAL A 507 -0.46 0.58 -0.97
C VAL A 507 -1.17 1.61 -1.83
N SER A 508 -2.49 1.67 -1.70
CA SER A 508 -3.29 2.65 -2.42
C SER A 508 -3.36 3.96 -1.65
N GLY A 509 -3.08 5.07 -2.34
CA GLY A 509 -3.39 6.41 -1.83
C GLY A 509 -4.89 6.67 -1.66
N ALA A 510 -5.72 5.78 -2.21
CA ALA A 510 -7.17 5.91 -2.35
C ALA A 510 -7.89 4.67 -1.78
N ASN A 511 -8.60 3.94 -2.65
CA ASN A 511 -9.21 2.64 -2.39
C ASN A 511 -8.40 1.50 -2.97
N VAL A 512 -8.60 0.31 -2.40
CA VAL A 512 -8.28 -0.96 -3.06
C VAL A 512 -9.61 -1.63 -3.38
N ILE A 513 -9.90 -1.83 -4.67
CA ILE A 513 -11.20 -2.29 -5.13
C ILE A 513 -11.07 -3.64 -5.82
N ILE A 514 -11.86 -4.62 -5.40
CA ILE A 514 -12.01 -5.86 -6.16
C ILE A 514 -12.92 -5.56 -7.34
N ALA A 515 -12.34 -5.57 -8.54
CA ALA A 515 -13.03 -5.24 -9.77
C ALA A 515 -14.08 -6.31 -10.10
N ASN A 516 -15.20 -5.89 -10.70
CA ASN A 516 -16.18 -6.81 -11.25
C ASN A 516 -15.69 -7.31 -12.61
N THR A 517 -15.10 -8.50 -12.66
CA THR A 517 -14.62 -9.12 -13.89
C THR A 517 -15.19 -10.53 -14.01
N ARG A 518 -15.14 -11.11 -15.23
CA ARG A 518 -15.55 -12.50 -15.45
C ARG A 518 -14.78 -13.48 -14.55
N ALA A 519 -13.48 -13.24 -14.36
CA ALA A 519 -12.64 -14.06 -13.50
C ALA A 519 -13.06 -13.94 -12.03
N ASN A 520 -13.40 -12.73 -11.58
CA ASN A 520 -13.86 -12.45 -10.22
C ASN A 520 -15.36 -12.77 -10.01
N GLY A 521 -15.94 -13.70 -10.75
CA GLY A 521 -17.31 -14.17 -10.50
C GLY A 521 -18.43 -13.21 -10.87
N ALA A 522 -18.21 -12.30 -11.83
CA ALA A 522 -19.25 -11.44 -12.37
C ALA A 522 -20.53 -12.23 -12.76
N ARG A 523 -21.67 -11.54 -12.67
CA ARG A 523 -23.00 -12.08 -12.97
C ARG A 523 -23.34 -13.28 -12.09
N ASN A 524 -23.40 -13.06 -10.78
CA ASN A 524 -23.80 -14.06 -9.80
C ASN A 524 -23.05 -15.40 -9.96
N SER A 525 -21.72 -15.31 -10.06
CA SER A 525 -20.83 -16.45 -10.21
C SER A 525 -21.06 -17.31 -11.48
N THR A 526 -21.55 -16.71 -12.57
CA THR A 526 -21.78 -17.43 -13.83
C THR A 526 -20.46 -17.77 -14.55
N PHE A 527 -19.44 -16.91 -14.45
CA PHE A 527 -18.18 -17.05 -15.20
C PHE A 527 -17.00 -17.55 -14.36
N GLY A 528 -17.00 -17.19 -13.08
CA GLY A 528 -16.04 -17.59 -12.06
C GLY A 528 -16.78 -17.65 -10.72
N THR A 529 -16.10 -18.00 -9.62
CA THR A 529 -16.81 -18.16 -8.35
C THR A 529 -16.09 -17.56 -7.15
N HIS A 530 -14.78 -17.38 -7.17
CA HIS A 530 -14.03 -16.87 -6.01
C HIS A 530 -12.85 -16.04 -6.51
N ILE A 531 -12.26 -15.26 -5.59
CA ILE A 531 -11.00 -14.57 -5.83
C ILE A 531 -10.01 -14.92 -4.72
N SER A 532 -8.77 -15.19 -5.12
CA SER A 532 -7.65 -15.50 -4.22
C SER A 532 -6.65 -14.36 -4.24
N ILE A 533 -6.35 -13.83 -3.06
CA ILE A 533 -5.45 -12.69 -2.88
C ILE A 533 -4.41 -13.06 -1.84
N ASN A 534 -3.13 -13.03 -2.23
CA ASN A 534 -1.99 -13.13 -1.36
C ASN A 534 -1.28 -11.78 -1.36
N ALA A 535 -1.65 -10.88 -0.44
CA ALA A 535 -1.05 -9.54 -0.37
C ALA A 535 -1.34 -8.84 0.96
N GLY A 536 -0.37 -8.04 1.41
CA GLY A 536 -0.64 -6.98 2.37
C GLY A 536 -1.30 -5.79 1.68
N ILE A 537 -2.48 -5.39 2.14
CA ILE A 537 -3.31 -4.34 1.53
C ILE A 537 -3.39 -3.13 2.46
N ILE A 538 -3.12 -1.94 1.92
CA ILE A 538 -3.30 -0.65 2.58
C ILE A 538 -4.16 0.27 1.70
N ALA A 539 -5.27 0.76 2.24
CA ALA A 539 -6.10 1.81 1.65
C ALA A 539 -6.05 3.07 2.55
N LEU A 540 -5.20 4.03 2.19
CA LEU A 540 -4.78 5.10 3.10
C LEU A 540 -5.85 6.15 3.37
N ASN A 541 -6.64 6.52 2.36
CA ASN A 541 -7.63 7.58 2.50
C ASN A 541 -9.08 7.09 2.50
N GLU A 542 -9.32 5.88 1.99
CA GLU A 542 -10.66 5.30 1.92
C GLU A 542 -10.67 3.84 2.42
N SER A 543 -10.95 2.86 1.56
CA SER A 543 -11.26 1.51 2.03
C SER A 543 -10.89 0.38 1.07
N PHE A 544 -10.88 -0.85 1.60
CA PHE A 544 -10.88 -2.08 0.81
C PHE A 544 -12.32 -2.52 0.53
N VAL A 545 -12.76 -2.49 -0.73
CA VAL A 545 -14.18 -2.57 -1.11
C VAL A 545 -14.40 -3.44 -2.35
N ALA A 546 -15.59 -4.03 -2.49
CA ALA A 546 -15.98 -4.72 -3.72
C ALA A 546 -16.65 -3.75 -4.70
N HIS A 547 -16.47 -3.96 -6.00
CA HIS A 547 -17.12 -3.17 -7.05
C HIS A 547 -18.62 -3.55 -7.21
N TYR A 548 -19.44 -3.30 -6.19
CA TYR A 548 -20.85 -3.71 -6.14
C TYR A 548 -21.81 -2.83 -6.94
N PHE A 549 -21.41 -1.61 -7.30
CA PHE A 549 -22.26 -0.68 -8.06
C PHE A 549 -22.30 -1.02 -9.56
N GLN A 550 -21.31 -1.74 -10.08
CA GLN A 550 -21.41 -2.43 -11.37
C GLN A 550 -22.02 -3.82 -11.15
N ASN A 551 -23.33 -3.89 -10.93
CA ASN A 551 -24.03 -5.17 -10.70
C ASN A 551 -24.93 -5.57 -11.87
N THR A 552 -25.35 -6.84 -11.86
CA THR A 552 -26.21 -7.44 -12.90
C THR A 552 -27.62 -7.75 -12.41
N THR A 553 -28.00 -7.23 -11.23
CA THR A 553 -29.31 -7.49 -10.63
C THR A 553 -30.40 -6.78 -11.43
N ASN A 554 -31.50 -7.48 -11.70
CA ASN A 554 -32.64 -6.94 -12.45
C ASN A 554 -33.87 -6.84 -11.55
N VAL A 555 -33.75 -6.08 -10.45
CA VAL A 555 -34.86 -5.87 -9.52
C VAL A 555 -35.50 -4.53 -9.78
N THR A 556 -36.71 -4.58 -10.34
CA THR A 556 -37.58 -3.42 -10.45
C THR A 556 -38.28 -3.14 -9.14
N ALA A 557 -37.56 -2.55 -8.18
CA ALA A 557 -38.21 -1.91 -7.05
C ALA A 557 -38.64 -0.49 -7.48
N ASN A 558 -39.86 -0.09 -7.09
CA ASN A 558 -40.32 1.31 -7.19
C ASN A 558 -39.48 2.17 -6.23
N HIS A 559 -38.24 2.45 -6.62
CA HIS A 559 -37.45 3.50 -6.02
C HIS A 559 -38.15 4.78 -6.46
N GLY A 560 -38.70 5.54 -5.51
CA GLY A 560 -39.50 6.72 -5.83
C GLY A 560 -38.79 7.66 -6.80
N ASP A 561 -39.54 8.46 -7.56
CA ASP A 561 -38.98 9.47 -8.45
C ASP A 561 -38.10 10.44 -7.64
N TYR A 562 -36.79 10.42 -7.92
CA TYR A 562 -35.80 11.18 -7.14
C TYR A 562 -35.46 12.53 -7.75
N ASP A 563 -35.90 12.83 -8.99
CA ASP A 563 -35.58 14.12 -9.64
C ASP A 563 -36.57 14.56 -10.75
N GLY A 564 -37.77 14.01 -10.84
CA GLY A 564 -38.80 14.43 -11.81
C GLY A 564 -38.53 14.02 -13.26
N ASP A 565 -37.29 13.68 -13.62
CA ASP A 565 -36.85 13.25 -14.96
C ASP A 565 -36.39 11.78 -15.01
N PHE A 566 -36.14 11.12 -13.87
CA PHE A 566 -35.58 9.77 -13.83
C PHE A 566 -36.02 9.01 -12.56
N ALA A 567 -36.96 8.07 -12.74
CA ALA A 567 -37.26 7.05 -11.75
C ALA A 567 -36.43 5.80 -12.12
N PRO A 568 -35.35 5.46 -11.37
CA PRO A 568 -34.57 4.27 -11.67
C PRO A 568 -35.48 3.05 -11.64
N GLU A 569 -35.55 2.34 -12.76
CA GLU A 569 -36.37 1.15 -12.90
C GLU A 569 -35.68 -0.06 -12.27
N SER A 570 -34.36 -0.03 -12.06
CA SER A 570 -33.62 -1.15 -11.48
C SER A 570 -32.50 -0.73 -10.51
N SER A 571 -32.06 -1.68 -9.70
CA SER A 571 -30.89 -1.58 -8.81
C SER A 571 -29.54 -1.52 -9.53
N SER A 572 -29.49 -1.83 -10.83
CA SER A 572 -28.30 -1.65 -11.66
C SER A 572 -28.13 -0.21 -12.13
N GLN A 573 -29.20 0.58 -12.20
CA GLN A 573 -29.19 1.93 -12.75
C GLN A 573 -28.76 3.01 -11.75
N PRO A 574 -28.19 4.14 -12.21
CA PRO A 574 -27.92 5.30 -11.38
C PRO A 574 -29.18 5.79 -10.66
N PRO A 575 -29.13 6.23 -9.40
CA PRO A 575 -27.94 6.40 -8.57
C PRO A 575 -27.47 5.12 -7.86
N TRP A 576 -28.18 4.00 -7.99
CA TRP A 576 -27.92 2.76 -7.24
C TRP A 576 -26.71 1.99 -7.78
N GLY A 577 -26.66 1.83 -9.09
CA GLY A 577 -25.53 1.27 -9.83
C GLY A 577 -25.13 2.15 -11.00
N ASP A 578 -24.26 1.63 -11.87
CA ASP A 578 -23.73 2.35 -13.03
C ASP A 578 -24.34 1.92 -14.38
N ASP A 579 -25.26 0.96 -14.35
CA ASP A 579 -25.91 0.26 -15.46
C ASP A 579 -24.98 -0.48 -16.44
N ARG A 580 -23.68 -0.52 -16.17
CA ARG A 580 -22.69 -1.15 -17.07
C ARG A 580 -22.58 -2.64 -16.85
N GLY A 581 -22.88 -3.12 -15.63
CA GLY A 581 -22.82 -4.55 -15.32
C GLY A 581 -23.67 -5.39 -16.26
N ILE A 582 -24.91 -4.97 -16.53
CA ILE A 582 -25.82 -5.64 -17.47
C ILE A 582 -25.30 -5.55 -18.90
N SER A 583 -24.83 -4.39 -19.33
CA SER A 583 -24.29 -4.18 -20.68
C SER A 583 -23.08 -5.09 -20.98
N ILE A 584 -22.17 -5.28 -20.01
CA ILE A 584 -20.92 -6.03 -20.21
C ILE A 584 -21.11 -7.55 -20.01
N PHE A 585 -21.88 -7.94 -19.00
CA PHE A 585 -21.98 -9.35 -18.56
C PHE A 585 -23.31 -10.01 -18.93
N GLY A 586 -24.31 -9.22 -19.29
CA GLY A 586 -25.70 -9.63 -19.50
C GLY A 586 -26.52 -9.63 -18.21
N THR A 587 -27.83 -9.62 -18.37
CA THR A 587 -28.80 -9.61 -17.26
C THR A 587 -28.75 -10.92 -16.46
N ASN A 588 -28.79 -10.82 -15.13
CA ASN A 588 -29.08 -11.96 -14.27
C ASN A 588 -30.60 -12.05 -13.98
N ASN A 589 -31.14 -13.28 -13.91
CA ASN A 589 -32.55 -13.53 -13.61
C ASN A 589 -32.85 -13.67 -12.12
N THR A 590 -31.86 -13.47 -11.24
CA THR A 590 -32.03 -13.47 -9.79
C THR A 590 -31.92 -12.07 -9.21
N ASN A 591 -32.47 -11.89 -8.02
CA ASN A 591 -32.35 -10.64 -7.25
C ASN A 591 -30.99 -10.53 -6.54
N THR A 592 -30.01 -11.38 -6.86
CA THR A 592 -28.71 -11.48 -6.20
C THR A 592 -27.59 -11.37 -7.22
N ASP A 593 -26.46 -10.80 -6.82
CA ASP A 593 -25.22 -10.82 -7.60
C ASP A 593 -24.09 -11.26 -6.67
N SER A 594 -24.17 -12.52 -6.23
CA SER A 594 -23.17 -13.16 -5.38
C SER A 594 -22.02 -13.67 -6.22
N ARG A 595 -20.84 -13.13 -5.97
CA ARG A 595 -19.59 -13.39 -6.73
C ARG A 595 -18.69 -14.40 -6.00
N GLY A 596 -19.29 -15.13 -5.07
CA GLY A 596 -18.74 -16.11 -4.14
C GLY A 596 -17.82 -15.51 -3.08
N THR A 597 -16.57 -15.93 -2.97
CA THR A 597 -15.77 -15.71 -1.72
C THR A 597 -14.42 -15.09 -2.00
N ILE A 598 -14.02 -14.13 -1.16
CA ILE A 598 -12.67 -13.57 -1.12
C ILE A 598 -11.84 -14.44 -0.18
N TYR A 599 -10.86 -15.16 -0.73
CA TYR A 599 -9.84 -15.85 0.03
C TYR A 599 -8.61 -14.97 0.10
N LEU A 600 -8.46 -14.25 1.21
CA LEU A 600 -7.31 -13.40 1.46
C LEU A 600 -6.35 -14.12 2.39
N TRP A 601 -5.08 -14.23 2.00
CA TRP A 601 -3.97 -14.48 2.90
C TRP A 601 -3.08 -13.25 2.89
N GLY A 602 -3.07 -12.48 3.98
CA GLY A 602 -2.38 -11.19 3.96
C GLY A 602 -2.68 -10.29 5.15
N SER A 603 -2.79 -8.99 4.89
CA SER A 603 -3.17 -7.97 5.87
C SER A 603 -4.13 -6.97 5.24
N ILE A 604 -5.07 -6.39 6.00
CA ILE A 604 -5.93 -5.29 5.56
C ILE A 604 -5.75 -4.11 6.50
N VAL A 605 -5.24 -3.01 5.98
CA VAL A 605 -5.20 -1.71 6.67
C VAL A 605 -6.01 -0.70 5.87
N GLN A 606 -6.95 -0.02 6.52
CA GLN A 606 -7.83 0.92 5.84
C GLN A 606 -8.22 2.09 6.75
N LYS A 607 -8.50 3.27 6.16
CA LYS A 607 -9.01 4.40 6.93
C LYS A 607 -10.46 4.22 7.32
N TYR A 608 -11.30 3.82 6.37
CA TYR A 608 -12.70 3.52 6.58
C TYR A 608 -12.98 2.08 6.24
N ARG A 609 -13.99 1.48 6.86
CA ARG A 609 -14.40 0.12 6.54
C ARG A 609 -15.12 0.06 5.20
N GLY A 610 -14.61 -0.76 4.28
CA GLY A 610 -15.25 -0.96 2.97
C GLY A 610 -16.29 -2.07 2.96
N TYR A 611 -17.29 -1.94 2.09
CA TYR A 611 -18.28 -2.98 1.83
C TYR A 611 -17.79 -3.97 0.78
N VAL A 612 -17.52 -5.20 1.19
CA VAL A 612 -17.30 -6.31 0.24
C VAL A 612 -18.59 -7.08 -0.09
N ARG A 613 -19.64 -6.91 0.74
CA ARG A 613 -20.99 -7.41 0.51
C ARG A 613 -22.02 -6.34 0.86
N ARG A 614 -23.05 -6.20 0.03
CA ARG A 614 -24.21 -5.34 0.23
C ARG A 614 -25.48 -6.20 0.28
N SER A 615 -26.39 -5.87 1.18
CA SER A 615 -27.72 -6.48 1.34
C SER A 615 -28.82 -5.42 1.16
N ASP A 616 -30.06 -5.76 1.54
CA ASP A 616 -31.34 -5.05 1.38
C ASP A 616 -31.33 -3.51 1.31
N ALA A 617 -30.41 -2.77 1.94
CA ALA A 617 -30.32 -1.32 1.83
C ALA A 617 -28.99 -0.88 1.16
N PRO A 618 -29.05 -0.14 0.05
CA PRO A 618 -30.16 0.66 -0.46
C PRO A 618 -30.87 -0.01 -1.66
N TYR A 619 -30.40 -1.19 -2.07
CA TYR A 619 -30.77 -1.81 -3.33
C TYR A 619 -32.16 -2.46 -3.27
N TYR A 620 -32.69 -2.71 -2.07
CA TYR A 620 -33.90 -3.50 -1.83
C TYR A 620 -33.89 -4.83 -2.61
N THR A 621 -32.68 -5.33 -2.87
CA THR A 621 -32.38 -6.57 -3.58
C THR A 621 -31.76 -7.58 -2.63
N GLY A 622 -31.59 -8.80 -3.11
CA GLY A 622 -30.71 -9.77 -2.47
C GLY A 622 -29.24 -9.33 -2.52
N GLU A 623 -28.38 -10.21 -2.02
CA GLU A 623 -26.98 -9.91 -1.74
C GLU A 623 -26.15 -9.65 -3.00
N ILE A 624 -25.31 -8.62 -2.95
CA ILE A 624 -24.37 -8.22 -4.02
C ILE A 624 -22.95 -8.20 -3.44
N GLY A 625 -21.99 -8.84 -4.11
CA GLY A 625 -20.57 -8.86 -3.70
C GLY A 625 -20.11 -10.25 -3.26
N TYR A 626 -19.30 -10.32 -2.21
CA TYR A 626 -18.58 -11.54 -1.80
C TYR A 626 -18.76 -11.89 -0.32
N ASP A 627 -18.72 -13.18 -0.04
CA ASP A 627 -18.35 -13.75 1.26
C ASP A 627 -16.86 -13.52 1.55
N LYS A 628 -16.47 -13.61 2.83
CA LYS A 628 -15.11 -13.32 3.29
C LYS A 628 -14.47 -14.56 3.93
N SER A 629 -13.26 -14.89 3.53
CA SER A 629 -12.38 -15.87 4.18
C SER A 629 -11.01 -15.23 4.33
N TYR A 630 -10.77 -14.65 5.49
CA TYR A 630 -9.63 -13.77 5.74
C TYR A 630 -8.64 -14.48 6.66
N HIS A 631 -7.46 -14.75 6.12
CA HIS A 631 -6.36 -15.43 6.76
C HIS A 631 -5.14 -14.51 6.87
N TYR A 632 -4.42 -14.60 7.99
CA TYR A 632 -3.24 -13.80 8.21
C TYR A 632 -2.02 -14.44 7.54
N ASP A 633 -1.21 -13.63 6.86
CA ASP A 633 0.08 -14.09 6.32
C ASP A 633 1.22 -13.63 7.23
N GLU A 634 1.70 -14.52 8.10
CA GLU A 634 2.79 -14.24 9.04
C GLU A 634 4.12 -13.92 8.34
N ASN A 635 4.26 -14.28 7.05
CA ASN A 635 5.43 -13.88 6.25
C ASN A 635 5.60 -12.35 6.18
N LEU A 636 4.50 -11.58 6.31
CA LEU A 636 4.52 -10.12 6.35
C LEU A 636 5.25 -9.54 7.58
N LEU A 637 5.37 -10.30 8.67
CA LEU A 637 6.16 -9.91 9.85
C LEU A 637 7.66 -10.12 9.61
N CYS A 638 7.99 -11.26 8.99
CA CYS A 638 9.36 -11.67 8.80
C CYS A 638 10.06 -10.84 7.71
N ASP A 639 9.45 -10.76 6.52
CA ASP A 639 9.99 -10.07 5.35
C ASP A 639 8.92 -9.15 4.76
N PRO A 640 8.59 -8.02 5.39
CA PRO A 640 7.54 -7.14 4.91
C PRO A 640 7.77 -6.73 3.45
N PRO A 641 6.72 -6.35 2.69
CA PRO A 641 6.91 -5.83 1.34
C PRO A 641 7.96 -4.69 1.33
N PRO A 642 8.75 -4.51 0.26
CA PRO A 642 9.81 -3.52 0.24
C PRO A 642 9.26 -2.12 0.53
N PHE A 643 9.87 -1.41 1.48
CA PHE A 643 9.45 -0.08 1.95
C PHE A 643 7.99 0.00 2.46
N TYR A 644 7.39 -1.13 2.88
CA TYR A 644 6.03 -1.13 3.41
C TYR A 644 5.92 -0.19 4.62
N PRO A 645 4.85 0.63 4.74
CA PRO A 645 4.82 1.69 5.75
C PRO A 645 4.93 1.16 7.19
N ALA A 646 5.76 1.83 7.98
CA ALA A 646 5.96 1.55 9.40
C ALA A 646 4.75 1.95 10.25
N ILE A 647 4.57 1.32 11.40
CA ILE A 647 3.54 1.69 12.38
C ILE A 647 3.93 3.01 13.05
N GLU A 648 3.00 3.96 13.11
CA GLU A 648 3.09 5.20 13.87
C GLU A 648 1.88 5.33 14.80
N TYR A 649 2.03 6.00 15.94
CA TYR A 649 0.94 6.23 16.89
C TYR A 649 0.64 7.72 17.08
N ASP A 650 -0.63 8.07 17.33
CA ASP A 650 -1.07 9.48 17.44
C ASP A 650 -0.62 10.19 18.72
N ASN A 651 -0.22 9.44 19.75
CA ASN A 651 0.25 9.98 21.03
C ASN A 651 1.63 10.68 20.94
N GLY A 652 2.24 10.74 19.75
CA GLY A 652 3.54 11.37 19.53
C GLY A 652 4.73 10.56 20.03
N THR A 653 4.51 9.34 20.57
CA THR A 653 5.59 8.35 20.66
C THR A 653 5.84 7.85 19.25
N ASN A 654 6.63 8.59 18.48
CA ASN A 654 7.14 8.18 17.17
C ASN A 654 8.08 6.97 17.25
N GLU A 655 8.01 6.18 18.34
CA GLU A 655 8.79 4.97 18.54
C GLU A 655 8.25 3.91 17.59
N ILE A 656 8.80 3.93 16.38
CA ILE A 656 8.78 2.77 15.50
C ILE A 656 9.47 1.67 16.29
N ASN A 657 8.77 0.56 16.53
CA ASN A 657 9.41 -0.60 17.11
C ASN A 657 10.43 -1.12 16.10
N ILE A 658 11.71 -1.16 16.46
CA ILE A 658 12.78 -1.59 15.56
C ILE A 658 13.43 -2.83 16.15
N SER A 659 13.39 -3.93 15.40
CA SER A 659 14.19 -5.10 15.73
C SER A 659 15.64 -4.84 15.29
N LEU A 660 16.56 -4.94 16.24
CA LEU A 660 17.99 -4.85 15.95
C LEU A 660 18.46 -6.18 15.39
N GLN A 661 18.74 -6.22 14.08
CA GLN A 661 19.10 -7.47 13.41
C GLN A 661 20.56 -7.87 13.66
N SER A 662 21.49 -6.91 13.61
CA SER A 662 22.91 -7.22 13.81
C SER A 662 23.73 -5.97 14.13
N MET A 663 24.81 -6.18 14.88
CA MET A 663 25.94 -5.26 14.97
C MET A 663 27.18 -5.93 14.42
N LYS A 664 27.80 -5.33 13.41
CA LYS A 664 29.05 -5.83 12.81
C LYS A 664 30.19 -4.88 13.13
N GLN A 665 31.30 -5.46 13.58
CA GLN A 665 32.54 -4.73 13.85
C GLN A 665 33.54 -4.98 12.71
N THR A 666 34.06 -3.91 12.14
CA THR A 666 35.07 -3.93 11.08
C THR A 666 36.35 -3.23 11.55
N SER A 667 37.51 -3.75 11.15
CA SER A 667 38.79 -3.07 11.35
C SER A 667 38.97 -2.00 10.29
N GLY A 668 39.06 -0.74 10.69
CA GLY A 668 39.70 0.29 9.86
C GLY A 668 41.22 0.08 9.85
N ASP A 669 41.84 0.37 8.71
CA ASP A 669 43.28 0.18 8.43
C ASP A 669 44.21 0.89 9.42
#